data_AF-A0A9E2R2Q7-F1
#
_entry.id   AF-A0A9E2R2Q7-F1
#
_cell.length_a   1.000
_cell.length_b   1.000
_cell.length_c   1.000
_cell.angle_alpha   90.00
_cell.angle_beta   90.00
_cell.angle_gamma   90.00
#
_symmetry.space_group_name_H-M   'P 1'
#
loop_
_entity.id
_entity.type
_entity.pdbx_description
1 polymer ?
#
loop_
_entity_poly.entity_id
_entity_poly.type
_entity_poly.pdbx_seq_one_letter_code
_entity_poly.pdbx_strand_id
1 'polypeptide(L)'
;MLRLHSRARAHRFLATSVFLSFIAIGGAQEISNGTVTIRSVQRDRAFTGFDVLSHDQTVAVVRLSSDGLLTAGRAAVTAGGTTLVFSRLTPAPDSGLRLTLGDSIQVRLKPRDPYPEVAFELDVRAFDPAVWERRAGQQPFHFLALYLPEAEVWHQRGWLNATPLADPFPLLLDRHAGTPEISAYHYNRAWSYTPPLGAHPLPVIGLWAPASGRYVGFEFQTTRLEDNSARDIATGYHWLGPTQPPYHAAPGTDPQARGQMVALVYPYGGPGYQQLVLPKPGDHLASRGVLLWSTHLAATDDPNHFVYAYLWQRARPLLPRVPERVDLSWLPGGIRLRDFEEPPGGGLIGGVEGQFQVRGSKVLSGWRWQNELPTQVAQARGDAARVRELDADAEVLRGYAKRFRVGADECVFWEKPLTGAWTEAWGGLPVTTLHNANGFAAGRLFLSLYRDLGKTNDLAIIDGVFNWARHVVWTRNEFADVPSSPFAIGGTLTTAFCLDYYFTFKHAPDAEHRYRARQALNLARSFTYRYLTLWPSDNNHFDNLDSTFLWEPNSGRDWTGAACANEVFWNLDTLAQTAVHTGDPVLMWALQGSLDRWHQLYQEKYKGSLADYGAADMAEGYGLYAGNIYGVGVRAPYGFASSLAMLEPVGHSLVRVLAGEKAAMAFDKHGTHVGIADYHYTGAGNLAFTVRSDTNGFDLSLTVPYVDLSRKSVAVLRGGRTLALVAGTDFLRPPQALWSLYLRRLDNGDGVVVGEPAPTSPRLPCVAPLIQATGIGTVPATGMFQPVPLPYDAVADTDWAHLDSWSGLWRGTLWADGIEFGLASSRGPSTVTQPVRFAQPIPSGSQAALLYSAGDGPLPALIDAAGRRRPVDRSTEALAWRAWPPIYTAKLLVATVPTDGQPLIGLDPGSRSVWALSVLRKSVGPAAESLAEVRTALQGGAAVWQRQQRDERTVAELRTEVARLAEKPVAVLPPDPSGPAMNLAQRAGLIQHAVELTPAELIDPTVFNARRFPVAVYAGGEDYVQTVRQSGDAAEAIVRYVNQGGTLLLLSPLPWPMYYATGPGFHRPQPLTGRLGLPLFDAFETAPGDTLEVVAAAGQAILGGVPDQFTFPAGDARLRAIDRAKMPAGAKYASLYRVTGASGKDYGDAAGLVELANGGRILYVWGGLLRDADQGLTISRASLDFLVRTAA
;
A
#
# COMPACT_ATOMS: atom_id res chain seq x y z
N MET A 1 -82.27 -8.12 11.51
CA MET A 1 -82.58 -8.48 12.92
C MET A 1 -81.42 -7.97 13.78
N LEU A 2 -81.66 -7.03 14.72
CA LEU A 2 -81.65 -7.26 16.19
C LEU A 2 -80.27 -7.71 16.73
N ARG A 3 -79.55 -7.07 17.68
CA ARG A 3 -79.59 -5.82 18.50
C ARG A 3 -78.12 -5.60 19.00
N LEU A 4 -77.55 -4.48 19.49
CA LEU A 4 -77.76 -3.00 19.59
C LEU A 4 -76.34 -2.39 19.86
N HIS A 5 -75.94 -1.18 19.42
CA HIS A 5 -75.99 0.15 20.09
C HIS A 5 -75.47 0.19 21.55
N SER A 6 -74.73 1.21 22.04
CA SER A 6 -74.44 2.61 21.60
C SER A 6 -73.02 3.06 22.03
N ARG A 7 -72.27 3.97 21.36
CA ARG A 7 -72.30 5.47 21.37
C ARG A 7 -72.44 6.13 22.77
N ALA A 8 -71.88 7.33 23.08
CA ALA A 8 -70.73 8.12 22.58
C ALA A 8 -70.56 9.47 23.36
N ARG A 9 -69.31 9.94 23.56
CA ARG A 9 -68.84 11.37 23.73
C ARG A 9 -69.37 12.27 24.87
N ALA A 10 -68.57 13.33 25.14
CA ALA A 10 -68.91 14.64 25.76
C ALA A 10 -69.08 14.71 27.31
N HIS A 11 -68.64 15.76 28.03
CA HIS A 11 -67.70 16.88 27.75
C HIS A 11 -67.38 17.70 29.04
N ARG A 12 -66.21 18.39 29.09
CA ARG A 12 -65.90 19.60 29.91
C ARG A 12 -65.82 19.41 31.45
N PHE A 13 -65.13 20.24 32.25
CA PHE A 13 -64.05 21.24 32.05
C PHE A 13 -63.37 21.57 33.40
N LEU A 14 -62.09 22.02 33.38
CA LEU A 14 -61.33 22.69 34.47
C LEU A 14 -61.16 21.91 35.81
N ALA A 15 -60.12 22.12 36.63
CA ALA A 15 -58.76 22.61 36.35
C ALA A 15 -57.82 22.25 37.53
N THR A 16 -56.74 21.50 37.29
CA THR A 16 -55.59 21.43 38.21
C THR A 16 -54.30 21.08 37.45
N SER A 17 -53.88 21.97 36.56
CA SER A 17 -52.53 21.89 35.96
C SER A 17 -51.55 22.65 36.85
N VAL A 18 -50.66 21.93 37.55
CA VAL A 18 -49.32 22.35 38.05
C VAL A 18 -48.73 21.23 38.93
N PHE A 19 -47.41 21.06 38.91
CA PHE A 19 -46.63 20.06 39.68
C PHE A 19 -46.98 18.58 39.51
N LEU A 20 -46.49 17.97 38.41
CA LEU A 20 -45.98 16.58 38.43
C LEU A 20 -44.95 16.35 37.30
N SER A 21 -43.83 17.08 37.37
CA SER A 21 -42.67 16.93 36.48
C SER A 21 -41.42 16.68 37.31
N PHE A 22 -40.58 15.72 36.89
CA PHE A 22 -39.34 15.27 37.56
C PHE A 22 -39.58 14.74 38.99
N ILE A 23 -39.56 13.43 39.21
CA ILE A 23 -38.32 12.64 39.25
C ILE A 23 -38.52 11.31 38.51
N ALA A 24 -37.76 11.11 37.42
CA ALA A 24 -37.49 9.79 36.88
C ALA A 24 -36.12 9.35 37.42
N ILE A 25 -36.10 8.31 38.26
CA ILE A 25 -34.85 7.68 38.67
C ILE A 25 -34.34 6.92 37.43
N GLY A 26 -33.27 7.43 36.82
CA GLY A 26 -32.72 6.88 35.58
C GLY A 26 -32.14 5.49 35.78
N GLY A 27 -32.92 4.47 35.44
CA GLY A 27 -32.40 3.10 35.25
C GLY A 27 -31.61 2.99 33.95
N ALA A 28 -30.68 2.03 33.90
CA ALA A 28 -29.94 1.71 32.68
C ALA A 28 -30.90 1.44 31.52
N GLN A 29 -30.62 2.04 30.36
CA GLN A 29 -31.35 1.83 29.13
C GLN A 29 -30.77 0.63 28.40
N GLU A 30 -31.62 -0.28 27.95
CA GLU A 30 -31.22 -1.50 27.25
C GLU A 30 -31.95 -1.68 25.92
N ILE A 31 -31.25 -2.27 24.95
CA ILE A 31 -31.84 -2.83 23.72
C ILE A 31 -31.32 -4.24 23.52
N SER A 32 -32.13 -5.14 22.95
CA SER A 32 -31.73 -6.52 22.67
C SER A 32 -32.38 -7.02 21.38
N ASN A 33 -31.69 -7.94 20.69
CA ASN A 33 -32.19 -8.61 19.49
C ASN A 33 -32.30 -10.15 19.64
N GLY A 34 -32.13 -10.66 20.86
CA GLY A 34 -32.11 -12.10 21.17
C GLY A 34 -30.78 -12.80 20.91
N THR A 35 -29.77 -12.10 20.37
CA THR A 35 -28.39 -12.59 20.21
C THR A 35 -27.44 -11.83 21.12
N VAL A 36 -27.60 -10.51 21.21
CA VAL A 36 -26.87 -9.62 22.12
C VAL A 36 -27.81 -8.58 22.75
N THR A 37 -27.38 -8.07 23.90
CA THR A 37 -28.01 -6.95 24.61
C THR A 37 -26.99 -5.81 24.75
N ILE A 38 -27.41 -4.57 24.46
CA ILE A 38 -26.61 -3.36 24.69
C ILE A 38 -27.16 -2.67 25.93
N ARG A 39 -26.30 -2.41 26.91
CA ARG A 39 -26.64 -1.76 28.18
C ARG A 39 -25.94 -0.41 28.29
N SER A 40 -26.69 0.68 28.50
CA SER A 40 -26.10 2.00 28.77
C SER A 40 -25.39 2.02 30.13
N VAL A 41 -24.17 2.54 30.19
CA VAL A 41 -23.42 2.72 31.44
C VAL A 41 -23.58 4.17 31.91
N GLN A 42 -24.09 4.33 33.14
CA GLN A 42 -24.25 5.62 33.81
C GLN A 42 -23.31 5.71 35.01
N ARG A 43 -22.69 6.87 35.21
CA ARG A 43 -21.99 7.25 36.45
C ARG A 43 -22.57 8.58 36.94
N ASP A 44 -22.89 8.64 38.23
CA ASP A 44 -23.64 9.75 38.85
C ASP A 44 -24.91 10.11 38.07
N ARG A 45 -24.87 11.18 37.27
CA ARG A 45 -25.99 11.68 36.46
C ARG A 45 -25.68 11.77 34.95
N ALA A 46 -24.56 11.18 34.50
CA ALA A 46 -24.12 11.22 33.11
C ALA A 46 -23.87 9.81 32.57
N PHE A 47 -24.15 9.61 31.29
CA PHE A 47 -23.85 8.35 30.60
C PHE A 47 -22.42 8.39 30.08
N THR A 48 -21.65 7.35 30.39
CA THR A 48 -20.21 7.26 30.04
C THR A 48 -19.93 6.28 28.91
N GLY A 49 -20.94 5.54 28.44
CA GLY A 49 -20.84 4.63 27.30
C GLY A 49 -21.85 3.50 27.34
N PHE A 50 -21.48 2.34 26.81
CA PHE A 50 -22.28 1.12 26.82
C PHE A 50 -21.43 -0.14 26.93
N ASP A 51 -22.05 -1.21 27.44
CA ASP A 51 -21.50 -2.57 27.42
C ASP A 51 -22.32 -3.45 26.47
N VAL A 52 -21.65 -4.36 25.77
CA VAL A 52 -22.27 -5.38 24.92
C VAL A 52 -22.25 -6.71 25.68
N LEU A 53 -23.42 -7.33 25.83
CA LEU A 53 -23.59 -8.60 26.54
C LEU A 53 -24.07 -9.69 25.58
N SER A 54 -23.48 -10.88 25.71
CA SER A 54 -23.91 -12.13 25.07
C SER A 54 -24.10 -13.16 26.18
N HIS A 55 -25.28 -13.75 26.30
CA HIS A 55 -25.60 -14.72 27.37
C HIS A 55 -25.23 -14.21 28.77
N ASP A 56 -25.58 -12.94 29.05
CA ASP A 56 -25.24 -12.15 30.25
C ASP A 56 -23.74 -11.93 30.56
N GLN A 57 -22.83 -12.47 29.74
CA GLN A 57 -21.40 -12.15 29.78
C GLN A 57 -21.11 -10.87 28.98
N THR A 58 -20.41 -9.91 29.58
CA THR A 58 -19.90 -8.72 28.87
C THR A 58 -18.80 -9.13 27.88
N VAL A 59 -19.08 -9.00 26.59
CA VAL A 59 -18.15 -9.35 25.50
C VAL A 59 -17.31 -8.14 25.05
N ALA A 60 -17.91 -6.94 25.00
CA ALA A 60 -17.23 -5.68 24.64
C ALA A 60 -17.63 -4.52 25.55
N VAL A 61 -16.68 -3.60 25.79
CA VAL A 61 -16.79 -2.47 26.73
C VAL A 61 -16.42 -1.18 26.00
N VAL A 62 -17.40 -0.30 25.77
CA VAL A 62 -17.21 0.96 25.03
C VAL A 62 -17.51 2.17 25.91
N ARG A 63 -16.63 3.18 25.92
CA ARG A 63 -16.81 4.45 26.64
C ARG A 63 -16.69 5.63 25.71
N LEU A 64 -17.34 6.75 26.06
CA LEU A 64 -17.36 7.94 25.20
C LEU A 64 -16.02 8.69 25.17
N SER A 65 -15.17 8.50 26.18
CA SER A 65 -13.78 8.99 26.28
C SER A 65 -13.03 8.20 27.37
N SER A 66 -11.72 8.38 27.50
CA SER A 66 -10.89 7.74 28.54
C SER A 66 -11.24 8.18 29.96
N ASP A 67 -11.28 9.49 30.21
CA ASP A 67 -11.27 10.07 31.57
C ASP A 67 -12.53 10.89 31.88
N GLY A 68 -13.65 10.58 31.22
CA GLY A 68 -14.89 11.35 31.30
C GLY A 68 -14.80 12.74 30.64
N LEU A 69 -13.78 12.97 29.79
CA LEU A 69 -13.61 14.20 28.99
C LEU A 69 -14.81 14.44 28.05
N LEU A 70 -15.51 13.38 27.66
CA LEU A 70 -16.78 13.38 26.96
C LEU A 70 -17.76 12.41 27.64
N THR A 71 -18.97 12.90 27.93
CA THR A 71 -20.10 12.12 28.47
C THR A 71 -21.38 12.46 27.69
N ALA A 72 -22.51 11.78 27.96
CA ALA A 72 -23.81 12.14 27.40
C ALA A 72 -24.83 12.47 28.49
N GLY A 73 -25.52 13.61 28.36
CA GLY A 73 -26.56 14.05 29.29
C GLY A 73 -27.89 13.28 29.17
N ARG A 74 -28.05 12.42 28.15
CA ARG A 74 -29.22 11.56 27.96
C ARG A 74 -28.87 10.33 27.11
N ALA A 75 -29.14 9.13 27.65
CA ALA A 75 -29.40 7.94 26.85
C ALA A 75 -30.91 7.74 26.67
N ALA A 76 -31.37 7.25 25.52
CA ALA A 76 -32.76 6.91 25.27
C ALA A 76 -32.90 5.82 24.19
N VAL A 77 -33.86 4.91 24.37
CA VAL A 77 -34.24 3.93 23.35
C VAL A 77 -35.22 4.56 22.34
N THR A 78 -35.07 4.28 21.05
CA THR A 78 -35.99 4.77 20.01
C THR A 78 -37.33 4.04 20.03
N ALA A 79 -38.36 4.59 19.38
CA ALA A 79 -39.72 4.04 19.38
C ALA A 79 -39.86 2.62 18.77
N GLY A 80 -38.80 2.06 18.17
CA GLY A 80 -38.76 0.68 17.67
C GLY A 80 -38.03 -0.32 18.58
N GLY A 81 -37.42 0.11 19.69
CA GLY A 81 -36.70 -0.77 20.61
C GLY A 81 -35.32 -1.27 20.14
N THR A 82 -34.90 -0.96 18.91
CA THR A 82 -33.68 -1.50 18.27
C THR A 82 -32.48 -0.55 18.26
N THR A 83 -32.64 0.69 18.72
CA THR A 83 -31.56 1.70 18.72
C THR A 83 -31.50 2.42 20.06
N LEU A 84 -30.29 2.50 20.64
CA LEU A 84 -29.96 3.24 21.84
C LEU A 84 -29.21 4.51 21.43
N VAL A 85 -29.74 5.68 21.77
CA VAL A 85 -29.19 6.99 21.39
C VAL A 85 -28.67 7.72 22.61
N PHE A 86 -27.35 7.96 22.61
CA PHE A 86 -26.68 8.92 23.48
C PHE A 86 -26.74 10.29 22.81
N SER A 87 -27.23 11.29 23.54
CA SER A 87 -27.51 12.64 23.03
C SER A 87 -27.21 13.69 24.09
N ARG A 88 -27.06 14.95 23.66
CA ARG A 88 -26.48 16.03 24.48
C ARG A 88 -25.09 15.62 24.96
N LEU A 89 -24.21 15.34 24.00
CA LEU A 89 -22.81 15.05 24.31
C LEU A 89 -22.23 16.27 25.04
N THR A 90 -21.68 16.01 26.22
CA THR A 90 -21.27 17.02 27.20
C THR A 90 -19.78 16.82 27.47
N PRO A 91 -18.92 17.66 26.86
CA PRO A 91 -17.52 17.74 27.22
C PRO A 91 -17.33 18.11 28.70
N ALA A 92 -16.20 17.72 29.29
CA ALA A 92 -15.84 18.18 30.63
C ALA A 92 -15.73 19.73 30.62
N PRO A 93 -16.30 20.46 31.61
CA PRO A 93 -16.40 21.93 31.55
C PRO A 93 -15.05 22.68 31.47
N ASP A 94 -13.98 21.99 31.87
CA ASP A 94 -12.59 22.44 31.93
C ASP A 94 -11.72 21.91 30.78
N SER A 95 -12.29 21.21 29.79
CA SER A 95 -11.56 20.60 28.66
C SER A 95 -11.25 21.53 27.49
N GLY A 96 -11.91 22.69 27.39
CA GLY A 96 -11.75 23.61 26.25
C GLY A 96 -12.55 23.21 24.99
N LEU A 97 -12.99 21.95 24.89
CA LEU A 97 -13.89 21.48 23.84
C LEU A 97 -15.32 22.02 24.04
N ARG A 98 -15.97 22.46 22.96
CA ARG A 98 -17.41 22.75 22.92
C ARG A 98 -18.04 22.12 21.69
N LEU A 99 -19.09 21.34 21.93
CA LEU A 99 -19.93 20.67 20.93
C LEU A 99 -21.24 21.44 20.71
N THR A 100 -22.10 20.99 19.78
CA THR A 100 -23.44 21.57 19.59
C THR A 100 -24.52 20.81 20.36
N LEU A 101 -25.78 20.97 19.95
CA LEU A 101 -26.95 20.28 20.51
C LEU A 101 -27.47 19.15 19.61
N GLY A 102 -26.99 19.03 18.37
CA GLY A 102 -27.31 17.92 17.47
C GLY A 102 -26.55 16.64 17.83
N ASP A 103 -25.34 16.81 18.35
CA ASP A 103 -24.34 15.77 18.59
C ASP A 103 -24.90 14.50 19.26
N SER A 104 -24.67 13.36 18.60
CA SER A 104 -25.23 12.08 19.01
C SER A 104 -24.29 10.90 18.74
N ILE A 105 -24.44 9.84 19.55
CA ILE A 105 -23.83 8.53 19.34
C ILE A 105 -24.95 7.50 19.44
N GLN A 106 -25.07 6.63 18.44
CA GLN A 106 -26.21 5.73 18.27
C GLN A 106 -25.72 4.29 18.12
N VAL A 107 -26.23 3.38 18.95
CA VAL A 107 -25.96 1.94 18.86
C VAL A 107 -27.21 1.25 18.36
N ARG A 108 -27.11 0.53 17.23
CA ARG A 108 -28.22 -0.09 16.51
C ARG A 108 -28.03 -1.60 16.42
N LEU A 109 -29.06 -2.35 16.80
CA LEU A 109 -29.12 -3.79 16.61
C LEU A 109 -29.94 -4.16 15.37
N LYS A 110 -29.35 -4.95 14.47
CA LYS A 110 -30.06 -5.62 13.38
C LYS A 110 -30.64 -6.96 13.89
N PRO A 111 -31.76 -7.48 13.37
CA PRO A 111 -32.38 -8.69 13.91
C PRO A 111 -31.47 -9.92 13.83
N ARG A 112 -31.28 -10.64 14.95
CA ARG A 112 -30.38 -11.80 15.11
C ARG A 112 -28.90 -11.54 14.80
N ASP A 113 -28.48 -10.28 14.72
CA ASP A 113 -27.11 -9.90 14.41
C ASP A 113 -26.27 -9.83 15.70
N PRO A 114 -25.18 -10.61 15.87
CA PRO A 114 -24.32 -10.47 17.03
C PRO A 114 -23.56 -9.13 17.08
N TYR A 115 -23.42 -8.42 15.95
CA TYR A 115 -22.55 -7.25 15.84
C TYR A 115 -23.35 -5.94 15.79
N PRO A 116 -23.31 -5.09 16.83
CA PRO A 116 -23.99 -3.81 16.80
C PRO A 116 -23.30 -2.82 15.85
N GLU A 117 -24.12 -2.05 15.14
CA GLU A 117 -23.69 -0.92 14.33
C GLU A 117 -23.65 0.33 15.23
N VAL A 118 -22.52 1.05 15.20
CA VAL A 118 -22.28 2.25 16.02
C VAL A 118 -22.07 3.43 15.09
N ALA A 119 -22.99 4.39 15.13
CA ALA A 119 -22.93 5.64 14.38
C ALA A 119 -22.65 6.82 15.32
N PHE A 120 -22.00 7.86 14.82
CA PHE A 120 -21.67 9.07 15.55
C PHE A 120 -21.75 10.30 14.66
N GLU A 121 -22.10 11.43 15.27
CA GLU A 121 -22.24 12.75 14.65
C GLU A 121 -21.83 13.78 15.70
N LEU A 122 -20.76 14.53 15.45
CA LEU A 122 -20.22 15.54 16.37
C LEU A 122 -19.83 16.83 15.61
N ASP A 123 -20.20 17.98 16.16
CA ASP A 123 -19.94 19.31 15.59
C ASP A 123 -19.04 20.13 16.52
N VAL A 124 -17.80 20.39 16.11
CA VAL A 124 -16.82 21.12 16.92
C VAL A 124 -17.10 22.61 16.86
N ARG A 125 -17.98 23.09 17.74
CA ARG A 125 -18.31 24.51 17.87
C ARG A 125 -17.13 25.37 18.32
N ALA A 126 -16.27 24.84 19.20
CA ALA A 126 -15.01 25.47 19.58
C ALA A 126 -14.03 24.46 20.19
N PHE A 127 -12.74 24.75 20.07
CA PHE A 127 -11.66 24.00 20.72
C PHE A 127 -10.58 24.98 21.21
N ASP A 128 -10.04 24.75 22.40
CA ASP A 128 -8.90 25.49 22.95
C ASP A 128 -7.76 24.49 23.24
N PRO A 129 -6.72 24.42 22.39
CA PRO A 129 -5.60 23.49 22.57
C PRO A 129 -4.91 23.62 23.93
N ALA A 130 -4.72 24.84 24.41
CA ALA A 130 -3.99 25.09 25.64
C ALA A 130 -4.81 24.71 26.88
N VAL A 131 -6.14 24.86 26.85
CA VAL A 131 -7.03 24.30 27.90
C VAL A 131 -7.06 22.77 27.81
N TRP A 132 -7.16 22.20 26.61
CA TRP A 132 -7.16 20.75 26.42
C TRP A 132 -5.88 20.11 26.96
N GLU A 133 -4.70 20.56 26.55
CA GLU A 133 -3.42 20.03 27.05
C GLU A 133 -3.27 20.15 28.58
N ARG A 134 -3.78 21.23 29.19
CA ARG A 134 -3.79 21.37 30.67
C ARG A 134 -4.72 20.39 31.39
N ARG A 135 -5.78 19.91 30.73
CA ARG A 135 -6.82 19.08 31.36
C ARG A 135 -6.74 17.60 30.99
N ALA A 136 -6.36 17.30 29.75
CA ALA A 136 -6.23 15.96 29.20
C ALA A 136 -4.77 15.49 29.14
N GLY A 137 -3.79 16.40 29.30
CA GLY A 137 -2.40 16.15 28.94
C GLY A 137 -2.19 16.23 27.42
N GLN A 138 -0.97 15.97 26.98
CA GLN A 138 -0.66 15.82 25.56
C GLN A 138 -1.20 14.47 25.06
N GLN A 139 -2.45 14.50 24.59
CA GLN A 139 -3.13 13.40 23.93
C GLN A 139 -4.19 13.96 22.98
N PRO A 140 -4.52 13.26 21.87
CA PRO A 140 -5.43 13.78 20.88
C PRO A 140 -6.88 13.81 21.40
N PHE A 141 -7.72 14.61 20.75
CA PHE A 141 -9.17 14.48 20.93
C PHE A 141 -9.61 13.10 20.42
N HIS A 142 -10.29 12.36 21.28
CA HIS A 142 -10.70 10.99 21.02
C HIS A 142 -12.11 10.74 21.58
N PHE A 143 -12.82 9.83 20.93
CA PHE A 143 -14.17 9.41 21.27
C PHE A 143 -14.33 7.91 20.99
N LEU A 144 -15.33 7.26 21.59
CA LEU A 144 -15.56 5.82 21.44
C LEU A 144 -14.31 4.96 21.74
N ALA A 145 -13.84 5.01 22.99
CA ALA A 145 -12.78 4.16 23.51
C ALA A 145 -13.29 2.73 23.79
N LEU A 146 -12.56 1.72 23.34
CA LEU A 146 -12.85 0.29 23.44
C LEU A 146 -11.79 -0.39 24.31
N TYR A 147 -12.24 -1.19 25.28
CA TYR A 147 -11.39 -1.77 26.33
C TYR A 147 -11.37 -3.30 26.32
N LEU A 148 -10.16 -3.86 26.45
CA LEU A 148 -9.89 -5.26 26.75
C LEU A 148 -8.56 -5.31 27.56
N PRO A 149 -8.62 -5.19 28.91
CA PRO A 149 -7.42 -5.08 29.76
C PRO A 149 -6.42 -6.22 29.60
N GLU A 150 -6.90 -7.43 29.29
CA GLU A 150 -6.09 -8.64 29.08
C GLU A 150 -5.48 -8.78 27.66
N ALA A 151 -5.61 -7.79 26.79
CA ALA A 151 -5.13 -7.88 25.40
C ALA A 151 -3.60 -7.95 25.29
N GLU A 152 -3.13 -8.97 24.58
CA GLU A 152 -1.71 -9.21 24.26
C GLU A 152 -1.32 -8.54 22.94
N VAL A 153 -2.31 -8.26 22.08
CA VAL A 153 -2.14 -7.65 20.75
C VAL A 153 -3.17 -6.53 20.56
N TRP A 154 -2.75 -5.40 19.97
CA TRP A 154 -3.67 -4.46 19.35
C TRP A 154 -3.66 -4.62 17.83
N HIS A 155 -4.87 -4.65 17.25
CA HIS A 155 -5.08 -4.77 15.82
C HIS A 155 -5.37 -3.38 15.26
N GLN A 156 -4.58 -2.91 14.30
CA GLN A 156 -4.76 -1.63 13.61
C GLN A 156 -4.32 -1.78 12.15
N ARG A 157 -5.07 -1.25 11.18
CA ARG A 157 -4.74 -1.29 9.73
C ARG A 157 -4.71 -2.68 9.04
N GLY A 158 -4.88 -3.77 9.79
CA GLY A 158 -4.52 -5.13 9.37
C GLY A 158 -3.26 -5.67 10.05
N TRP A 159 -2.52 -4.84 10.79
CA TRP A 159 -1.33 -5.23 11.54
C TRP A 159 -1.65 -5.65 12.97
N LEU A 160 -0.95 -6.68 13.44
CA LEU A 160 -1.07 -7.25 14.78
C LEU A 160 0.16 -6.85 15.61
N ASN A 161 0.01 -5.79 16.40
CA ASN A 161 1.09 -5.16 17.17
C ASN A 161 1.07 -5.64 18.63
N ALA A 162 2.23 -5.93 19.21
CA ALA A 162 2.32 -6.34 20.62
C ALA A 162 1.99 -5.20 21.58
N THR A 163 1.03 -5.43 22.50
CA THR A 163 0.77 -4.50 23.60
C THR A 163 1.90 -4.57 24.62
N PRO A 164 2.11 -3.54 25.47
CA PRO A 164 3.06 -3.62 26.59
C PRO A 164 2.72 -4.66 27.68
N LEU A 165 1.63 -5.43 27.53
CA LEU A 165 1.39 -6.64 28.30
C LEU A 165 2.25 -7.81 27.79
N ALA A 166 2.42 -7.94 26.47
CA ALA A 166 3.20 -8.97 25.80
C ALA A 166 4.65 -8.54 25.52
N ASP A 167 4.86 -7.35 24.97
CA ASP A 167 6.18 -6.77 24.73
C ASP A 167 6.14 -5.23 24.85
N PRO A 168 6.88 -4.62 25.79
CA PRO A 168 6.91 -3.16 25.94
C PRO A 168 7.71 -2.43 24.86
N PHE A 169 8.51 -3.13 24.03
CA PHE A 169 9.42 -2.48 23.10
C PHE A 169 8.73 -1.61 22.04
N PRO A 170 7.75 -2.11 21.24
CA PRO A 170 7.23 -1.39 20.08
C PRO A 170 6.71 0.01 20.41
N LEU A 171 6.07 0.14 21.57
CA LEU A 171 5.45 1.38 22.02
C LEU A 171 6.35 2.19 22.96
N LEU A 172 6.92 1.55 23.98
CA LEU A 172 7.52 2.26 25.13
C LEU A 172 9.05 2.36 25.04
N LEU A 173 9.74 1.30 24.60
CA LEU A 173 11.21 1.22 24.67
C LEU A 173 11.94 1.52 23.36
N ASP A 174 11.26 1.52 22.21
CA ASP A 174 11.86 1.79 20.92
C ASP A 174 12.53 3.19 20.87
N ARG A 175 13.72 3.24 20.26
CA ARG A 175 14.61 4.40 20.14
C ARG A 175 15.25 4.50 18.75
N HIS A 176 14.68 3.82 17.75
CA HIS A 176 15.17 3.81 16.38
C HIS A 176 15.51 5.23 15.85
N ALA A 177 16.64 5.33 15.14
CA ALA A 177 17.26 6.54 14.63
C ALA A 177 16.47 7.20 13.47
N GLY A 178 15.41 7.90 13.87
CA GLY A 178 14.56 8.75 13.04
C GLY A 178 13.47 9.28 13.97
N THR A 179 12.43 8.47 14.13
CA THR A 179 11.57 8.40 15.32
C THR A 179 11.13 6.94 15.52
N PRO A 180 10.72 6.51 16.74
CA PRO A 180 10.18 5.17 16.96
C PRO A 180 9.04 4.84 15.98
N GLU A 181 8.96 3.62 15.47
CA GLU A 181 8.13 3.35 14.30
C GLU A 181 6.62 3.49 14.52
N ILE A 182 6.11 3.14 15.71
CA ILE A 182 4.67 3.05 15.95
C ILE A 182 4.14 3.87 17.12
N SER A 183 5.00 4.51 17.92
CA SER A 183 4.56 5.39 19.04
C SER A 183 4.36 6.84 18.59
N ALA A 184 3.49 7.57 19.28
CA ALA A 184 3.29 9.01 19.12
C ALA A 184 4.42 9.82 19.78
N TYR A 185 5.67 9.53 19.41
CA TYR A 185 6.87 9.98 20.12
C TYR A 185 6.95 11.50 20.34
N HIS A 186 6.46 12.32 19.41
CA HIS A 186 6.51 13.78 19.49
C HIS A 186 5.57 14.39 20.54
N TYR A 187 4.60 13.65 21.07
CA TYR A 187 3.68 14.17 22.10
C TYR A 187 3.46 13.21 23.28
N ASN A 188 3.34 11.90 23.06
CA ASN A 188 3.09 10.94 24.13
C ASN A 188 3.44 9.49 23.74
N ARG A 189 4.50 8.95 24.35
CA ARG A 189 4.92 7.54 24.18
C ARG A 189 3.91 6.50 24.67
N ALA A 190 2.90 6.86 25.44
CA ALA A 190 1.82 5.94 25.82
C ALA A 190 0.82 5.69 24.68
N TRP A 191 0.78 6.57 23.68
CA TRP A 191 -0.07 6.45 22.49
C TRP A 191 0.70 5.86 21.31
N SER A 192 0.01 5.12 20.44
CA SER A 192 0.48 4.88 19.07
C SER A 192 0.43 6.17 18.24
N TYR A 193 0.98 6.15 17.02
CA TYR A 193 0.56 7.10 15.98
C TYR A 193 -0.98 7.13 15.80
N THR A 194 -1.49 8.13 15.10
CA THR A 194 -2.94 8.34 14.88
C THR A 194 -3.32 8.46 13.40
N PRO A 195 -3.21 7.37 12.60
CA PRO A 195 -3.56 7.38 11.19
C PRO A 195 -5.09 7.41 10.94
N PRO A 196 -5.55 8.13 9.90
CA PRO A 196 -6.94 8.17 9.45
C PRO A 196 -7.35 6.83 8.84
N LEU A 197 -8.62 6.42 8.93
CA LEU A 197 -9.11 5.16 8.36
C LEU A 197 -8.95 5.09 6.84
N GLY A 198 -8.78 6.21 6.14
CA GLY A 198 -8.36 6.24 4.74
C GLY A 198 -6.93 5.70 4.52
N ALA A 199 -6.01 5.95 5.44
CA ALA A 199 -4.65 5.41 5.43
C ALA A 199 -4.56 3.94 5.90
N HIS A 200 -5.68 3.25 6.11
CA HIS A 200 -5.70 1.84 6.51
C HIS A 200 -5.93 0.94 5.28
N PRO A 201 -5.11 -0.09 5.03
CA PRO A 201 -5.46 -1.16 4.11
C PRO A 201 -6.77 -1.82 4.52
N LEU A 202 -6.77 -2.48 5.69
CA LEU A 202 -7.97 -2.96 6.35
C LEU A 202 -8.40 -1.94 7.42
N PRO A 203 -9.50 -1.18 7.22
CA PRO A 203 -9.93 -0.10 8.11
C PRO A 203 -10.60 -0.66 9.37
N VAL A 204 -9.75 -1.07 10.31
CA VAL A 204 -10.13 -1.72 11.57
C VAL A 204 -9.20 -1.28 12.71
N ILE A 205 -9.78 -1.15 13.90
CA ILE A 205 -9.05 -0.88 15.14
C ILE A 205 -9.63 -1.75 16.27
N GLY A 206 -8.79 -2.48 17.00
CA GLY A 206 -9.25 -3.45 18.01
C GLY A 206 -8.16 -4.01 18.92
N LEU A 207 -8.58 -4.93 19.80
CA LEU A 207 -7.76 -5.57 20.84
C LEU A 207 -8.02 -7.08 20.84
N TRP A 208 -6.95 -7.87 21.03
CA TRP A 208 -6.98 -9.33 21.00
C TRP A 208 -6.23 -9.92 22.20
N ALA A 209 -6.87 -10.86 22.89
CA ALA A 209 -6.34 -11.64 24.00
C ALA A 209 -6.40 -13.13 23.64
N PRO A 210 -5.53 -13.63 22.73
CA PRO A 210 -5.58 -14.99 22.18
C PRO A 210 -5.57 -16.08 23.26
N ALA A 211 -4.89 -15.87 24.38
CA ALA A 211 -4.90 -16.82 25.52
C ALA A 211 -6.30 -17.05 26.14
N SER A 212 -7.24 -16.12 25.92
CA SER A 212 -8.64 -16.21 26.38
C SER A 212 -9.65 -16.38 25.23
N GLY A 213 -9.18 -16.42 23.98
CA GLY A 213 -10.02 -16.41 22.78
C GLY A 213 -10.77 -15.10 22.52
N ARG A 214 -10.53 -14.03 23.30
CA ARG A 214 -11.31 -12.78 23.22
C ARG A 214 -10.75 -11.81 22.18
N TYR A 215 -11.63 -11.31 21.32
CA TYR A 215 -11.35 -10.20 20.40
C TYR A 215 -12.48 -9.18 20.44
N VAL A 216 -12.13 -7.88 20.32
CA VAL A 216 -13.08 -6.78 20.11
C VAL A 216 -12.47 -5.76 19.13
N GLY A 217 -13.26 -5.20 18.22
CA GLY A 217 -12.77 -4.14 17.31
C GLY A 217 -13.87 -3.44 16.52
N PHE A 218 -13.62 -2.20 16.12
CA PHE A 218 -14.46 -1.45 15.18
C PHE A 218 -13.99 -1.69 13.75
N GLU A 219 -14.92 -2.09 12.88
CA GLU A 219 -14.75 -2.37 11.46
C GLU A 219 -15.45 -1.29 10.62
N PHE A 220 -14.76 -0.75 9.60
CA PHE A 220 -15.25 0.35 8.76
C PHE A 220 -15.16 0.08 7.24
N GLN A 221 -14.78 -1.12 6.81
CA GLN A 221 -14.71 -1.49 5.39
C GLN A 221 -16.12 -1.62 4.78
N THR A 222 -17.11 -2.03 5.57
CA THR A 222 -18.54 -1.94 5.24
C THR A 222 -18.93 -0.49 4.93
N THR A 223 -18.54 0.46 5.78
CA THR A 223 -18.80 1.89 5.62
C THR A 223 -18.05 2.48 4.41
N ARG A 224 -16.77 2.09 4.22
CA ARG A 224 -15.97 2.47 3.05
C ARG A 224 -16.65 2.08 1.73
N LEU A 225 -17.21 0.86 1.66
CA LEU A 225 -17.93 0.36 0.49
C LEU A 225 -19.31 1.02 0.29
N GLU A 226 -19.99 1.44 1.36
CA GLU A 226 -21.36 1.97 1.29
C GLU A 226 -21.43 3.50 1.13
N ASP A 227 -20.59 4.29 1.81
CA ASP A 227 -20.65 5.76 1.81
C ASP A 227 -19.29 6.49 1.94
N ASN A 228 -18.19 5.78 2.24
CA ASN A 228 -16.83 6.32 2.39
C ASN A 228 -16.66 7.39 3.51
N SER A 229 -17.68 7.69 4.33
CA SER A 229 -17.62 8.79 5.31
C SER A 229 -16.60 8.57 6.45
N ALA A 230 -16.10 7.35 6.61
CA ALA A 230 -15.13 7.00 7.63
C ALA A 230 -13.70 7.54 7.36
N ARG A 231 -13.38 7.93 6.11
CA ARG A 231 -12.00 8.14 5.63
C ARG A 231 -11.12 9.02 6.54
N ASP A 232 -11.64 10.13 7.05
CA ASP A 232 -10.87 11.13 7.82
C ASP A 232 -10.89 10.92 9.35
N ILE A 233 -11.65 9.93 9.83
CA ILE A 233 -11.65 9.55 11.25
C ILE A 233 -10.39 8.75 11.55
N ALA A 234 -9.61 9.18 12.53
CA ALA A 234 -8.37 8.53 12.94
C ALA A 234 -8.57 7.48 14.03
N THR A 235 -7.51 6.73 14.32
CA THR A 235 -7.51 5.63 15.29
C THR A 235 -6.21 5.64 16.08
N GLY A 236 -6.25 5.23 17.36
CA GLY A 236 -5.04 5.09 18.16
C GLY A 236 -5.19 4.08 19.30
N TYR A 237 -4.09 3.44 19.67
CA TYR A 237 -3.94 2.65 20.89
C TYR A 237 -3.35 3.52 22.01
N HIS A 238 -3.79 3.31 23.26
CA HIS A 238 -3.27 4.01 24.43
C HIS A 238 -3.04 3.05 25.61
N TRP A 239 -1.82 3.04 26.13
CA TRP A 239 -1.41 2.32 27.34
C TRP A 239 -1.59 3.18 28.59
N LEU A 240 -2.57 2.86 29.44
CA LEU A 240 -2.85 3.58 30.69
C LEU A 240 -1.98 3.07 31.86
N GLY A 241 -1.39 1.88 31.72
CA GLY A 241 -0.48 1.30 32.70
C GLY A 241 -1.16 0.78 33.98
N PRO A 242 -0.38 0.50 35.04
CA PRO A 242 -0.87 -0.06 36.30
C PRO A 242 -1.13 0.99 37.41
N THR A 243 -0.96 2.28 37.13
CA THR A 243 -1.02 3.37 38.13
C THR A 243 -2.25 4.27 38.02
N GLN A 244 -2.99 4.20 36.91
CA GLN A 244 -4.31 4.82 36.77
C GLN A 244 -5.40 3.78 37.02
N PRO A 245 -6.24 3.95 38.07
CA PRO A 245 -7.43 3.11 38.24
C PRO A 245 -8.33 3.26 37.01
N PRO A 246 -8.71 2.18 36.31
CA PRO A 246 -9.39 2.33 35.03
C PRO A 246 -10.74 3.04 35.19
N TYR A 247 -10.99 4.11 34.43
CA TYR A 247 -12.25 4.89 34.53
C TYR A 247 -13.52 4.06 34.24
N HIS A 248 -13.38 2.88 33.62
CA HIS A 248 -14.45 1.92 33.39
C HIS A 248 -14.62 0.87 34.52
N ALA A 249 -13.66 0.75 35.46
CA ALA A 249 -13.66 -0.26 36.52
C ALA A 249 -14.83 -0.10 37.51
N ALA A 250 -15.37 -1.23 37.99
CA ALA A 250 -16.43 -1.24 38.99
C ALA A 250 -15.88 -0.89 40.39
N PRO A 251 -16.72 -0.39 41.32
CA PRO A 251 -16.34 -0.24 42.73
C PRO A 251 -15.86 -1.59 43.29
N GLY A 252 -14.61 -1.64 43.76
CA GLY A 252 -13.98 -2.88 44.28
C GLY A 252 -13.15 -3.68 43.27
N THR A 253 -12.92 -3.17 42.06
CA THR A 253 -11.92 -3.76 41.12
C THR A 253 -10.50 -3.54 41.65
N ASP A 254 -9.58 -4.48 41.36
CA ASP A 254 -8.16 -4.39 41.77
C ASP A 254 -7.47 -3.10 41.27
N PRO A 255 -6.90 -2.27 42.17
CA PRO A 255 -6.11 -1.10 41.79
C PRO A 255 -4.86 -1.38 40.93
N GLN A 256 -4.38 -2.64 40.86
CA GLN A 256 -3.25 -3.04 40.01
C GLN A 256 -3.68 -3.51 38.60
N ALA A 257 -4.98 -3.50 38.28
CA ALA A 257 -5.48 -3.88 36.97
C ALA A 257 -4.92 -2.95 35.87
N ARG A 258 -4.08 -3.52 34.98
CA ARG A 258 -3.43 -2.78 33.88
C ARG A 258 -4.47 -2.24 32.90
N GLY A 259 -4.50 -0.92 32.72
CA GLY A 259 -5.39 -0.26 31.76
C GLY A 259 -4.79 -0.17 30.36
N GLN A 260 -5.59 -0.49 29.34
CA GLN A 260 -5.28 -0.27 27.93
C GLN A 260 -6.56 -0.09 27.11
N MET A 261 -6.49 0.66 26.02
CA MET A 261 -7.62 0.91 25.11
C MET A 261 -7.17 1.11 23.67
N VAL A 262 -8.11 0.97 22.74
CA VAL A 262 -8.07 1.66 21.45
C VAL A 262 -9.21 2.67 21.37
N ALA A 263 -9.06 3.74 20.60
CA ALA A 263 -10.11 4.76 20.43
C ALA A 263 -10.18 5.28 18.98
N LEU A 264 -11.33 5.86 18.64
CA LEU A 264 -11.44 6.74 17.48
C LEU A 264 -10.90 8.13 17.87
N VAL A 265 -10.20 8.77 16.94
CA VAL A 265 -9.38 9.95 17.15
C VAL A 265 -9.68 10.96 16.05
N TYR A 266 -9.59 12.26 16.33
CA TYR A 266 -9.69 13.28 15.28
C TYR A 266 -9.02 14.61 15.68
N PRO A 267 -8.32 15.31 14.75
CA PRO A 267 -7.90 14.84 13.43
C PRO A 267 -6.83 13.72 13.50
N TYR A 268 -6.34 13.29 12.34
CA TYR A 268 -5.16 12.42 12.28
C TYR A 268 -3.86 13.19 12.62
N GLY A 269 -2.83 12.46 13.05
CA GLY A 269 -1.59 13.02 13.62
C GLY A 269 -0.61 13.69 12.63
N GLY A 270 -1.10 14.39 11.61
CA GLY A 270 -0.26 15.12 10.64
C GLY A 270 0.66 14.21 9.80
N PRO A 271 1.78 14.75 9.26
CA PRO A 271 2.80 13.98 8.55
C PRO A 271 3.39 12.85 9.42
N GLY A 272 3.46 11.64 8.88
CA GLY A 272 3.89 10.43 9.61
C GLY A 272 2.92 9.99 10.72
N TYR A 273 1.80 10.70 10.90
CA TYR A 273 0.75 10.42 11.89
C TYR A 273 1.20 10.48 13.37
N GLN A 274 2.36 11.07 13.67
CA GLN A 274 2.97 11.12 15.01
C GLN A 274 2.85 12.48 15.73
N GLN A 275 2.25 13.49 15.11
CA GLN A 275 2.09 14.84 15.67
C GLN A 275 0.78 14.96 16.46
N LEU A 276 0.75 15.85 17.47
CA LEU A 276 -0.49 16.19 18.16
C LEU A 276 -1.28 17.20 17.33
N VAL A 277 -2.23 16.71 16.55
CA VAL A 277 -3.21 17.55 15.85
C VAL A 277 -4.51 17.55 16.65
N LEU A 278 -5.14 18.73 16.76
CA LEU A 278 -6.35 18.95 17.55
C LEU A 278 -7.45 19.61 16.69
N PRO A 279 -8.73 19.40 17.01
CA PRO A 279 -9.86 19.92 16.22
C PRO A 279 -9.90 21.45 16.14
N LYS A 280 -10.55 21.95 15.09
CA LYS A 280 -10.77 23.37 14.81
C LYS A 280 -12.26 23.72 14.91
N PRO A 281 -12.61 24.99 15.21
CA PRO A 281 -14.01 25.44 15.17
C PRO A 281 -14.58 25.30 13.76
N GLY A 282 -15.66 24.53 13.62
CA GLY A 282 -16.31 24.20 12.35
C GLY A 282 -16.03 22.79 11.82
N ASP A 283 -15.16 22.01 12.47
CA ASP A 283 -14.95 20.60 12.09
C ASP A 283 -16.21 19.76 12.40
N HIS A 284 -16.63 18.94 11.43
CA HIS A 284 -17.78 18.04 11.52
C HIS A 284 -17.33 16.58 11.39
N LEU A 285 -17.77 15.71 12.30
CA LEU A 285 -17.37 14.31 12.39
C LEU A 285 -18.61 13.41 12.34
N ALA A 286 -18.95 12.88 11.16
CA ALA A 286 -20.08 11.96 10.99
C ALA A 286 -19.68 10.66 10.28
N SER A 287 -19.80 9.54 10.99
CA SER A 287 -19.61 8.20 10.39
C SER A 287 -20.24 7.08 11.22
N ARG A 288 -20.01 5.84 10.78
CA ARG A 288 -20.49 4.61 11.38
C ARG A 288 -19.48 3.48 11.21
N GLY A 289 -19.43 2.57 12.17
CA GLY A 289 -18.66 1.33 12.07
C GLY A 289 -19.42 0.18 12.74
N VAL A 290 -18.95 -1.06 12.53
CA VAL A 290 -19.53 -2.25 13.15
C VAL A 290 -18.60 -2.74 14.25
N LEU A 291 -19.13 -2.95 15.45
CA LEU A 291 -18.37 -3.47 16.59
C LEU A 291 -18.35 -5.00 16.54
N LEU A 292 -17.30 -5.53 15.93
CA LEU A 292 -17.01 -6.96 15.88
C LEU A 292 -16.46 -7.44 17.22
N TRP A 293 -16.82 -8.67 17.60
CA TRP A 293 -16.29 -9.33 18.79
C TRP A 293 -16.27 -10.86 18.62
N SER A 294 -15.43 -11.52 19.42
CA SER A 294 -15.38 -12.98 19.52
C SER A 294 -14.96 -13.41 20.92
N THR A 295 -15.40 -14.61 21.33
CA THR A 295 -14.96 -15.34 22.53
C THR A 295 -14.23 -16.64 22.17
N HIS A 296 -13.96 -16.86 20.87
CA HIS A 296 -13.42 -18.11 20.31
C HIS A 296 -12.38 -17.86 19.22
N LEU A 297 -11.60 -16.77 19.30
CA LEU A 297 -10.50 -16.44 18.38
C LEU A 297 -9.16 -16.72 19.07
N ALA A 298 -8.67 -17.96 18.97
CA ALA A 298 -7.46 -18.43 19.66
C ALA A 298 -6.19 -18.10 18.86
N ALA A 299 -5.00 -18.31 19.45
CA ALA A 299 -3.71 -18.01 18.81
C ALA A 299 -3.46 -18.68 17.45
N THR A 300 -4.17 -19.78 17.15
CA THR A 300 -4.12 -20.49 15.86
C THR A 300 -5.00 -19.89 14.77
N ASP A 301 -5.95 -19.03 15.16
CA ASP A 301 -6.80 -18.24 14.26
C ASP A 301 -6.11 -16.90 13.93
N ASP A 302 -6.82 -15.99 13.25
CA ASP A 302 -6.30 -14.65 12.98
C ASP A 302 -7.41 -13.58 12.91
N PRO A 303 -7.22 -12.38 13.51
CA PRO A 303 -8.15 -11.26 13.39
C PRO A 303 -8.43 -10.83 11.94
N ASN A 304 -7.46 -10.87 11.04
CA ASN A 304 -7.68 -10.52 9.63
C ASN A 304 -8.60 -11.54 8.97
N HIS A 305 -8.35 -12.84 9.18
CA HIS A 305 -9.22 -13.90 8.68
C HIS A 305 -10.66 -13.75 9.20
N PHE A 306 -10.85 -13.36 10.47
CA PHE A 306 -12.17 -13.08 11.04
C PHE A 306 -12.87 -11.89 10.37
N VAL A 307 -12.18 -10.76 10.17
CA VAL A 307 -12.73 -9.58 9.47
C VAL A 307 -13.04 -9.91 8.00
N TYR A 308 -12.13 -10.58 7.28
CA TYR A 308 -12.37 -11.00 5.90
C TYR A 308 -13.56 -11.98 5.79
N ALA A 309 -13.72 -12.91 6.74
CA ALA A 309 -14.87 -13.82 6.76
C ALA A 309 -16.20 -13.07 6.98
N TYR A 310 -16.22 -12.08 7.89
CA TYR A 310 -17.36 -11.19 8.09
C TYR A 310 -17.71 -10.41 6.80
N LEU A 311 -16.72 -9.79 6.15
CA LEU A 311 -16.90 -9.05 4.90
C LEU A 311 -17.38 -9.96 3.77
N TRP A 312 -16.82 -11.17 3.65
CA TRP A 312 -17.22 -12.15 2.64
C TRP A 312 -18.63 -12.72 2.86
N GLN A 313 -19.13 -12.68 4.09
CA GLN A 313 -20.51 -13.05 4.41
C GLN A 313 -21.51 -11.93 4.08
N ARG A 314 -21.11 -10.65 4.23
CA ARG A 314 -22.04 -9.50 4.24
C ARG A 314 -21.85 -8.48 3.13
N ALA A 315 -20.62 -7.99 2.96
CA ALA A 315 -20.27 -6.94 2.00
C ALA A 315 -19.89 -7.49 0.60
N ARG A 316 -19.80 -8.82 0.44
CA ARG A 316 -19.42 -9.51 -0.80
C ARG A 316 -20.09 -9.04 -2.11
N PRO A 317 -21.36 -8.57 -2.15
CA PRO A 317 -21.93 -7.97 -3.36
C PRO A 317 -21.22 -6.67 -3.80
N LEU A 318 -20.72 -5.88 -2.85
CA LEU A 318 -20.05 -4.59 -3.07
C LEU A 318 -18.54 -4.73 -3.31
N LEU A 319 -17.94 -5.89 -2.97
CA LEU A 319 -16.50 -6.10 -3.16
C LEU A 319 -16.08 -6.00 -4.65
N PRO A 320 -14.93 -5.36 -4.95
CA PRO A 320 -14.37 -5.23 -6.28
C PRO A 320 -14.24 -6.55 -7.05
N ARG A 321 -14.35 -6.46 -8.38
CA ARG A 321 -14.40 -7.60 -9.29
C ARG A 321 -13.08 -7.80 -10.02
N VAL A 322 -12.52 -8.98 -9.89
CA VAL A 322 -11.21 -9.37 -10.44
C VAL A 322 -11.35 -9.89 -11.87
N PRO A 323 -10.31 -9.81 -12.71
CA PRO A 323 -10.34 -10.45 -14.02
C PRO A 323 -10.30 -11.98 -13.88
N GLU A 324 -10.84 -12.72 -14.86
CA GLU A 324 -10.83 -14.20 -14.83
C GLU A 324 -9.41 -14.79 -14.89
N ARG A 325 -8.48 -14.08 -15.53
CA ARG A 325 -7.07 -14.42 -15.78
C ARG A 325 -6.26 -13.12 -15.63
N VAL A 326 -5.00 -13.21 -15.24
CA VAL A 326 -4.11 -12.03 -15.21
C VAL A 326 -2.95 -12.26 -16.17
N ASP A 327 -2.74 -11.26 -17.03
CA ASP A 327 -1.58 -11.13 -17.90
C ASP A 327 -0.42 -10.54 -17.11
N LEU A 328 0.64 -11.34 -16.89
CA LEU A 328 1.84 -10.95 -16.16
C LEU A 328 2.90 -10.26 -17.05
N SER A 329 2.56 -9.88 -18.29
CA SER A 329 3.46 -9.12 -19.17
C SER A 329 3.80 -7.74 -18.65
N TRP A 330 3.13 -7.24 -17.61
CA TRP A 330 3.53 -6.01 -16.91
C TRP A 330 4.87 -6.16 -16.17
N LEU A 331 5.37 -7.37 -15.91
CA LEU A 331 6.61 -7.59 -15.13
C LEU A 331 7.84 -6.92 -15.78
N PRO A 332 8.75 -6.29 -15.00
CA PRO A 332 9.97 -5.67 -15.52
C PRO A 332 10.82 -6.63 -16.35
N GLY A 333 11.22 -6.26 -17.57
CA GLY A 333 11.99 -7.12 -18.47
C GLY A 333 13.27 -7.68 -17.86
N GLY A 334 13.92 -6.91 -16.97
CA GLY A 334 15.14 -7.31 -16.26
C GLY A 334 14.97 -8.39 -15.19
N ILE A 335 13.73 -8.79 -14.82
CA ILE A 335 13.49 -9.85 -13.81
C ILE A 335 12.68 -11.05 -14.33
N ARG A 336 12.31 -11.05 -15.62
CA ARG A 336 11.50 -12.11 -16.24
C ARG A 336 12.20 -13.47 -16.25
N LEU A 337 11.51 -14.51 -15.77
CA LEU A 337 12.03 -15.88 -15.68
C LEU A 337 12.29 -16.49 -17.07
N ARG A 338 13.57 -16.66 -17.41
CA ARG A 338 14.01 -17.36 -18.62
C ARG A 338 13.92 -18.89 -18.51
N ASP A 339 14.02 -19.40 -17.29
CA ASP A 339 13.84 -20.79 -16.86
C ASP A 339 13.34 -20.77 -15.41
N PHE A 340 13.03 -21.92 -14.82
CA PHE A 340 12.70 -22.04 -13.39
C PHE A 340 13.89 -21.65 -12.51
N GLU A 341 13.61 -21.09 -11.33
CA GLU A 341 14.64 -20.66 -10.38
C GLU A 341 15.47 -21.81 -9.80
N GLU A 342 16.71 -21.50 -9.44
CA GLU A 342 17.57 -22.38 -8.63
C GLU A 342 17.09 -22.44 -7.18
N PRO A 343 17.27 -23.59 -6.48
CA PRO A 343 16.90 -23.73 -5.08
C PRO A 343 17.71 -22.80 -4.16
N PRO A 344 17.27 -22.60 -2.90
CA PRO A 344 17.90 -21.69 -1.97
C PRO A 344 19.39 -21.98 -1.74
N GLY A 345 20.26 -21.08 -2.23
CA GLY A 345 21.72 -21.15 -2.10
C GLY A 345 22.27 -20.48 -0.84
N GLY A 346 23.55 -20.74 -0.54
CA GLY A 346 24.28 -20.15 0.59
C GLY A 346 23.97 -20.76 1.96
N GLY A 347 24.86 -20.56 2.93
CA GLY A 347 24.66 -20.97 4.31
C GLY A 347 23.56 -20.15 5.00
N LEU A 348 22.87 -20.77 5.96
CA LEU A 348 21.77 -20.16 6.71
C LEU A 348 22.27 -19.25 7.85
N ILE A 349 23.52 -19.42 8.30
CA ILE A 349 24.14 -18.62 9.36
C ILE A 349 25.15 -17.64 8.76
N GLY A 350 25.12 -16.38 9.22
CA GLY A 350 26.20 -15.41 8.96
C GLY A 350 25.81 -14.24 8.04
N GLY A 351 24.51 -13.92 7.95
CA GLY A 351 24.06 -12.69 7.31
C GLY A 351 24.67 -11.43 7.96
N VAL A 352 24.74 -10.35 7.18
CA VAL A 352 25.17 -9.02 7.66
C VAL A 352 24.04 -8.03 7.44
N GLU A 353 23.24 -7.80 8.48
CA GLU A 353 22.20 -6.76 8.49
C GLU A 353 22.85 -5.37 8.69
N GLY A 354 23.65 -4.97 7.68
CA GLY A 354 24.20 -3.64 7.45
C GLY A 354 24.82 -2.96 8.68
N GLN A 355 24.38 -1.72 8.90
CA GLN A 355 24.76 -0.87 10.03
C GLN A 355 23.97 -1.15 11.32
N PHE A 356 22.95 -2.02 11.25
CA PHE A 356 21.98 -2.23 12.31
C PHE A 356 22.52 -3.13 13.43
N GLN A 357 23.32 -4.14 13.06
CA GLN A 357 23.96 -5.08 14.01
C GLN A 357 25.39 -4.68 14.39
N VAL A 358 25.81 -5.02 15.62
CA VAL A 358 27.21 -4.89 16.05
C VAL A 358 28.09 -5.83 15.24
N ARG A 359 29.25 -5.35 14.75
CA ARG A 359 30.19 -6.12 13.93
C ARG A 359 30.57 -7.44 14.61
N GLY A 360 30.37 -8.56 13.90
CA GLY A 360 30.61 -9.91 14.42
C GLY A 360 29.39 -10.60 15.03
N SER A 361 28.24 -9.91 15.10
CA SER A 361 26.96 -10.57 15.38
C SER A 361 26.60 -11.57 14.28
N LYS A 362 25.84 -12.62 14.65
CA LYS A 362 25.35 -13.66 13.74
C LYS A 362 23.83 -13.62 13.67
N VAL A 363 23.30 -13.51 12.46
CA VAL A 363 21.87 -13.67 12.18
C VAL A 363 21.62 -14.86 11.26
N LEU A 364 20.37 -15.32 11.24
CA LEU A 364 19.82 -16.24 10.24
C LEU A 364 19.57 -15.46 8.93
N SER A 365 19.85 -16.09 7.79
CA SER A 365 19.75 -15.47 6.46
C SER A 365 18.75 -16.21 5.56
N GLY A 366 17.49 -16.33 5.99
CA GLY A 366 16.50 -17.23 5.39
C GLY A 366 15.67 -16.71 4.22
N TRP A 367 15.67 -15.41 3.90
CA TRP A 367 14.61 -14.70 3.14
C TRP A 367 14.29 -15.13 1.69
N ARG A 368 15.01 -16.10 1.12
CA ARG A 368 14.69 -16.71 -0.19
C ARG A 368 14.34 -18.19 -0.10
N TRP A 369 14.31 -18.77 1.11
CA TRP A 369 14.17 -20.21 1.28
C TRP A 369 12.76 -20.70 0.92
N GLN A 370 11.75 -19.83 0.87
CA GLN A 370 10.36 -20.15 0.55
C GLN A 370 10.12 -20.68 -0.88
N ASN A 371 11.05 -20.49 -1.82
CA ASN A 371 10.81 -20.77 -3.24
C ASN A 371 10.93 -22.27 -3.62
N GLU A 372 11.75 -23.07 -2.93
CA GLU A 372 11.98 -24.50 -3.21
C GLU A 372 12.66 -25.17 -1.98
N LEU A 373 12.80 -26.50 -1.98
CA LEU A 373 13.33 -27.27 -0.85
C LEU A 373 14.87 -27.27 -0.74
N PRO A 374 15.44 -26.93 0.43
CA PRO A 374 16.90 -26.79 0.59
C PRO A 374 17.70 -28.07 0.30
N THR A 375 17.18 -29.24 0.69
CA THR A 375 17.90 -30.53 0.61
C THR A 375 17.46 -31.39 -0.58
N GLN A 376 16.19 -31.35 -0.98
CA GLN A 376 15.64 -32.31 -1.95
C GLN A 376 16.30 -32.16 -3.34
N VAL A 377 16.52 -30.91 -3.79
CA VAL A 377 17.17 -30.64 -5.08
C VAL A 377 18.65 -31.04 -5.05
N ALA A 378 19.35 -30.76 -3.94
CA ALA A 378 20.75 -31.18 -3.75
C ALA A 378 20.89 -32.71 -3.79
N GLN A 379 19.98 -33.46 -3.15
CA GLN A 379 19.93 -34.92 -3.27
C GLN A 379 19.66 -35.40 -4.70
N ALA A 380 18.66 -34.83 -5.38
CA ALA A 380 18.29 -35.22 -6.74
C ALA A 380 19.44 -34.99 -7.75
N ARG A 381 20.27 -33.98 -7.51
CA ARG A 381 21.50 -33.67 -8.28
C ARG A 381 22.74 -34.47 -7.84
N GLY A 382 22.69 -35.16 -6.71
CA GLY A 382 23.86 -35.84 -6.12
C GLY A 382 24.88 -34.90 -5.46
N ASP A 383 24.49 -33.67 -5.12
CA ASP A 383 25.37 -32.68 -4.51
C ASP A 383 25.63 -32.98 -3.02
N ALA A 384 26.59 -33.88 -2.80
CA ALA A 384 27.09 -34.23 -1.48
C ALA A 384 27.86 -33.09 -0.79
N ALA A 385 28.23 -32.00 -1.49
CA ALA A 385 28.88 -30.85 -0.87
C ALA A 385 27.83 -29.95 -0.19
N ARG A 386 26.78 -29.55 -0.91
CA ARG A 386 25.66 -28.79 -0.36
C ARG A 386 24.96 -29.53 0.78
N VAL A 387 24.79 -30.86 0.67
CA VAL A 387 24.24 -31.67 1.77
C VAL A 387 25.09 -31.61 3.04
N ARG A 388 26.43 -31.59 2.94
CA ARG A 388 27.31 -31.45 4.13
C ARG A 388 27.31 -30.04 4.72
N GLU A 389 27.19 -29.01 3.89
CA GLU A 389 27.05 -27.62 4.33
C GLU A 389 25.78 -27.44 5.18
N LEU A 390 24.64 -27.92 4.66
CA LEU A 390 23.34 -27.85 5.32
C LEU A 390 23.30 -28.65 6.64
N ASP A 391 23.97 -29.80 6.70
CA ASP A 391 24.09 -30.59 7.94
C ASP A 391 24.99 -29.90 8.99
N ALA A 392 26.06 -29.24 8.55
CA ALA A 392 26.94 -28.47 9.43
C ALA A 392 26.27 -27.20 10.00
N ASP A 393 25.50 -26.49 9.18
CA ASP A 393 24.66 -25.37 9.67
C ASP A 393 23.66 -25.86 10.71
N ALA A 394 23.02 -27.01 10.49
CA ALA A 394 22.09 -27.60 11.45
C ALA A 394 22.76 -27.94 12.79
N GLU A 395 23.97 -28.54 12.80
CA GLU A 395 24.73 -28.77 14.05
C GLU A 395 25.01 -27.47 14.82
N VAL A 396 25.39 -26.38 14.12
CA VAL A 396 25.60 -25.07 14.76
C VAL A 396 24.28 -24.51 15.30
N LEU A 397 23.16 -24.70 14.59
CA LEU A 397 21.85 -24.24 15.04
C LEU A 397 21.29 -25.05 16.22
N ARG A 398 21.65 -26.33 16.40
CA ARG A 398 21.36 -27.08 17.65
C ARG A 398 21.93 -26.35 18.87
N GLY A 399 23.14 -25.79 18.74
CA GLY A 399 23.84 -25.06 19.81
C GLY A 399 23.19 -23.72 20.20
N TYR A 400 22.37 -23.13 19.32
CA TYR A 400 21.67 -21.86 19.57
C TYR A 400 20.15 -22.00 19.77
N ALA A 401 19.61 -23.23 19.74
CA ALA A 401 18.18 -23.47 19.88
C ALA A 401 17.70 -23.25 21.32
N LYS A 402 16.91 -22.19 21.57
CA LYS A 402 16.28 -21.96 22.87
C LYS A 402 15.07 -22.89 23.03
N ARG A 403 14.99 -23.56 24.18
CA ARG A 403 13.85 -24.41 24.59
C ARG A 403 13.08 -23.70 25.71
N PHE A 404 11.78 -23.60 25.58
CA PHE A 404 10.91 -22.85 26.51
C PHE A 404 9.48 -23.41 26.47
N ARG A 405 8.66 -23.09 27.48
CA ARG A 405 7.26 -23.52 27.53
C ARG A 405 6.30 -22.36 27.27
N VAL A 406 5.23 -22.64 26.53
CA VAL A 406 4.08 -21.73 26.37
C VAL A 406 2.81 -22.50 26.72
N GLY A 407 2.18 -22.14 27.84
CA GLY A 407 1.10 -22.95 28.41
C GLY A 407 1.56 -24.38 28.72
N ALA A 408 1.00 -25.35 28.00
CA ALA A 408 1.36 -26.77 28.12
C ALA A 408 2.40 -27.23 27.07
N ASP A 409 2.75 -26.40 26.09
CA ASP A 409 3.56 -26.81 24.93
C ASP A 409 5.06 -26.55 25.12
N GLU A 410 5.87 -27.57 24.84
CA GLU A 410 7.32 -27.42 24.67
C GLU A 410 7.63 -26.76 23.33
N CYS A 411 8.18 -25.55 23.36
CA CYS A 411 8.55 -24.76 22.19
C CYS A 411 10.08 -24.75 22.00
N VAL A 412 10.52 -24.67 20.74
CA VAL A 412 11.93 -24.59 20.35
C VAL A 412 12.08 -23.55 19.26
N PHE A 413 12.94 -22.56 19.44
CA PHE A 413 13.15 -21.50 18.44
C PHE A 413 14.50 -20.79 18.60
N TRP A 414 14.78 -19.84 17.70
CA TRP A 414 16.03 -19.08 17.66
C TRP A 414 15.78 -17.59 17.88
N GLU A 415 16.65 -17.00 18.69
CA GLU A 415 16.69 -15.58 18.98
C GLU A 415 17.39 -14.82 17.85
N LYS A 416 16.96 -13.58 17.59
CA LYS A 416 17.59 -12.69 16.60
C LYS A 416 18.26 -11.50 17.32
N PRO A 417 19.61 -11.37 17.30
CA PRO A 417 20.59 -12.26 16.67
C PRO A 417 20.83 -13.56 17.45
N LEU A 418 21.46 -14.54 16.80
CA LEU A 418 21.91 -15.80 17.43
C LEU A 418 23.04 -15.55 18.45
N THR A 419 23.93 -14.61 18.13
CA THR A 419 24.99 -14.11 19.00
C THR A 419 25.33 -12.67 18.64
N GLY A 420 25.75 -11.87 19.62
CA GLY A 420 26.08 -10.46 19.43
C GLY A 420 24.93 -9.57 19.90
N ALA A 421 24.75 -8.41 19.25
CA ALA A 421 23.72 -7.45 19.62
C ALA A 421 23.33 -6.54 18.44
N TRP A 422 22.15 -5.95 18.53
CA TRP A 422 21.77 -4.77 17.76
C TRP A 422 22.53 -3.55 18.27
N THR A 423 22.73 -2.55 17.41
CA THR A 423 23.36 -1.28 17.81
C THR A 423 22.34 -0.39 18.56
N GLU A 424 22.83 0.45 19.47
CA GLU A 424 21.98 1.32 20.32
C GLU A 424 21.06 2.25 19.51
N ALA A 425 21.52 2.73 18.35
CA ALA A 425 20.76 3.59 17.43
C ALA A 425 19.53 2.89 16.81
N TRP A 426 19.47 1.57 16.88
CA TRP A 426 18.36 0.75 16.38
C TRP A 426 17.69 -0.03 17.52
N GLY A 427 17.83 0.47 18.76
CA GLY A 427 17.15 -0.03 19.97
C GLY A 427 17.96 -0.97 20.85
N GLY A 428 19.17 -1.38 20.44
CA GLY A 428 20.11 -2.15 21.28
C GLY A 428 19.58 -3.51 21.77
N LEU A 429 20.01 -3.93 22.97
CA LEU A 429 19.63 -5.23 23.55
C LEU A 429 18.09 -5.49 23.62
N PRO A 430 17.22 -4.53 24.00
CA PRO A 430 15.74 -4.70 23.99
C PRO A 430 15.07 -5.11 22.65
N VAL A 431 15.79 -5.04 21.53
CA VAL A 431 15.31 -5.46 20.19
C VAL A 431 15.38 -6.99 20.01
N THR A 432 16.18 -7.65 20.85
CA THR A 432 16.45 -9.09 20.81
C THR A 432 15.18 -9.88 21.12
N THR A 433 14.76 -10.77 20.22
CA THR A 433 13.46 -11.45 20.35
C THR A 433 13.36 -12.82 19.66
N LEU A 434 12.43 -13.65 20.16
CA LEU A 434 11.94 -14.89 19.54
C LEU A 434 10.77 -14.66 18.57
N HIS A 435 10.26 -13.42 18.49
CA HIS A 435 9.17 -13.01 17.60
C HIS A 435 9.73 -12.49 16.26
N ASN A 436 10.38 -13.39 15.52
CA ASN A 436 11.00 -13.14 14.22
C ASN A 436 10.67 -14.27 13.22
N ALA A 437 10.47 -13.95 11.94
CA ALA A 437 10.17 -14.97 10.93
C ALA A 437 11.38 -15.79 10.48
N ASN A 438 12.60 -15.27 10.67
CA ASN A 438 13.85 -15.89 10.22
C ASN A 438 14.11 -17.25 10.88
N GLY A 439 13.71 -17.44 12.15
CA GLY A 439 13.78 -18.72 12.87
C GLY A 439 13.00 -19.87 12.21
N PHE A 440 12.01 -19.58 11.35
CA PHE A 440 11.30 -20.63 10.61
C PHE A 440 12.13 -21.21 9.47
N ALA A 441 13.11 -20.49 8.91
CA ALA A 441 14.06 -21.08 7.95
C ALA A 441 14.93 -22.17 8.61
N ALA A 442 15.34 -21.97 9.87
CA ALA A 442 16.01 -23.00 10.65
C ALA A 442 15.08 -24.20 10.91
N GLY A 443 13.82 -23.97 11.27
CA GLY A 443 12.82 -25.03 11.38
C GLY A 443 12.65 -25.85 10.08
N ARG A 444 12.66 -25.19 8.92
CA ARG A 444 12.60 -25.85 7.60
C ARG A 444 13.86 -26.63 7.24
N LEU A 445 15.04 -26.18 7.68
CA LEU A 445 16.27 -26.95 7.56
C LEU A 445 16.16 -28.28 8.30
N PHE A 446 15.86 -28.27 9.61
CA PHE A 446 15.70 -29.51 10.38
C PHE A 446 14.62 -30.43 9.81
N LEU A 447 13.47 -29.87 9.42
CA LEU A 447 12.37 -30.62 8.82
C LEU A 447 12.74 -31.29 7.49
N SER A 448 13.53 -30.62 6.65
CA SER A 448 13.97 -31.17 5.37
C SER A 448 15.10 -32.20 5.58
N LEU A 449 16.03 -31.99 6.52
CA LEU A 449 17.02 -33.00 6.93
C LEU A 449 16.35 -34.26 7.52
N TYR A 450 15.26 -34.11 8.29
CA TYR A 450 14.45 -35.22 8.79
C TYR A 450 13.79 -36.00 7.66
N ARG A 451 13.07 -35.31 6.76
CA ARG A 451 12.30 -35.92 5.67
C ARG A 451 13.18 -36.57 4.61
N ASP A 452 14.25 -35.88 4.20
CA ASP A 452 15.04 -36.26 3.02
C ASP A 452 16.24 -37.14 3.39
N LEU A 453 16.91 -36.88 4.52
CA LEU A 453 18.12 -37.60 4.97
C LEU A 453 17.89 -38.52 6.17
N GLY A 454 16.66 -38.62 6.68
CA GLY A 454 16.33 -39.51 7.80
C GLY A 454 16.95 -39.09 9.13
N LYS A 455 17.21 -37.80 9.36
CA LYS A 455 17.72 -37.27 10.64
C LYS A 455 16.63 -37.28 11.75
N THR A 456 16.19 -38.48 12.15
CA THR A 456 15.03 -38.68 13.04
C THR A 456 15.15 -38.06 14.43
N ASN A 457 16.39 -37.84 14.92
CA ASN A 457 16.64 -37.28 16.24
C ASN A 457 16.12 -35.83 16.40
N ASP A 458 15.88 -35.13 15.29
CA ASP A 458 15.51 -33.72 15.27
C ASP A 458 13.99 -33.47 15.37
N LEU A 459 13.19 -34.53 15.48
CA LEU A 459 11.73 -34.42 15.59
C LEU A 459 11.30 -33.53 16.76
N ALA A 460 12.00 -33.60 17.91
CA ALA A 460 11.76 -32.75 19.08
C ALA A 460 12.32 -31.31 18.98
N ILE A 461 12.92 -30.94 17.83
CA ILE A 461 13.19 -29.55 17.44
C ILE A 461 12.09 -29.10 16.48
N ILE A 462 11.80 -29.89 15.44
CA ILE A 462 10.77 -29.65 14.42
C ILE A 462 9.41 -29.40 15.06
N ASP A 463 8.98 -30.27 15.97
CA ASP A 463 7.75 -30.13 16.74
C ASP A 463 7.76 -28.92 17.66
N GLY A 464 8.92 -28.56 18.21
CA GLY A 464 9.07 -27.37 19.04
C GLY A 464 8.89 -26.07 18.25
N VAL A 465 9.31 -26.04 16.99
CA VAL A 465 9.05 -24.91 16.07
C VAL A 465 7.58 -24.87 15.66
N PHE A 466 6.96 -26.02 15.40
CA PHE A 466 5.51 -26.10 15.15
C PHE A 466 4.67 -25.68 16.36
N ASN A 467 5.09 -26.04 17.58
CA ASN A 467 4.46 -25.58 18.81
C ASN A 467 4.58 -24.06 18.95
N TRP A 468 5.75 -23.47 18.66
CA TRP A 468 5.89 -22.02 18.65
C TRP A 468 5.02 -21.36 17.57
N ALA A 469 4.89 -21.97 16.38
CA ALA A 469 3.99 -21.49 15.32
C ALA A 469 2.50 -21.41 15.74
N ARG A 470 2.06 -22.17 16.76
CA ARG A 470 0.72 -22.08 17.35
C ARG A 470 0.52 -20.92 18.32
N HIS A 471 1.61 -20.29 18.77
CA HIS A 471 1.62 -19.24 19.81
C HIS A 471 2.19 -17.90 19.33
N VAL A 472 2.98 -17.87 18.25
CA VAL A 472 3.38 -16.62 17.57
C VAL A 472 2.14 -15.97 16.97
N VAL A 473 1.67 -14.90 17.61
CA VAL A 473 0.52 -14.07 17.17
C VAL A 473 0.94 -12.71 16.61
N TRP A 474 2.20 -12.32 16.79
CA TRP A 474 2.82 -11.08 16.29
C TRP A 474 4.33 -11.26 16.13
N THR A 475 4.96 -10.38 15.34
CA THR A 475 6.41 -10.29 15.11
C THR A 475 6.88 -8.83 15.15
N ARG A 476 8.19 -8.56 15.26
CA ARG A 476 8.71 -7.17 15.17
C ARG A 476 10.19 -7.01 14.77
N ASN A 477 10.93 -8.09 14.60
CA ASN A 477 12.35 -8.04 14.23
C ASN A 477 12.58 -8.93 13.00
N GLU A 478 11.83 -8.62 11.94
CA GLU A 478 11.98 -9.26 10.64
C GLU A 478 13.17 -8.61 9.93
N PHE A 479 13.07 -7.34 9.55
CA PHE A 479 14.26 -6.52 9.30
C PHE A 479 14.71 -5.76 10.56
N ALA A 480 15.99 -5.38 10.60
CA ALA A 480 16.60 -4.68 11.72
C ALA A 480 16.55 -3.14 11.61
N ASP A 481 16.07 -2.61 10.48
CA ASP A 481 15.75 -1.19 10.32
C ASP A 481 14.42 -0.81 10.98
N VAL A 482 13.42 -1.70 10.98
CA VAL A 482 12.11 -1.51 11.64
C VAL A 482 11.86 -2.44 12.84
N PRO A 483 12.68 -2.39 13.92
CA PRO A 483 12.74 -3.36 15.03
C PRO A 483 11.51 -3.41 15.97
N SER A 484 10.48 -2.64 15.66
CA SER A 484 9.24 -2.44 16.40
C SER A 484 7.99 -2.83 15.59
N SER A 485 8.12 -3.13 14.30
CA SER A 485 6.99 -3.33 13.37
C SER A 485 6.95 -4.76 12.79
N PRO A 486 5.78 -5.44 12.77
CA PRO A 486 5.53 -6.52 11.82
C PRO A 486 5.68 -6.03 10.37
N PHE A 487 6.23 -6.90 9.51
CA PHE A 487 6.52 -6.64 8.10
C PHE A 487 5.98 -7.79 7.24
N ALA A 488 5.33 -7.49 6.11
CA ALA A 488 4.72 -8.44 5.17
C ALA A 488 5.59 -9.68 4.90
N ILE A 489 6.91 -9.51 4.75
CA ILE A 489 7.88 -10.61 4.57
C ILE A 489 7.72 -11.76 5.58
N GLY A 490 7.26 -11.47 6.80
CA GLY A 490 7.06 -12.47 7.85
C GLY A 490 6.10 -13.59 7.46
N GLY A 491 5.17 -13.32 6.54
CA GLY A 491 4.26 -14.31 5.97
C GLY A 491 4.97 -15.42 5.20
N THR A 492 6.13 -15.15 4.61
CA THR A 492 6.85 -16.09 3.71
C THR A 492 7.33 -17.35 4.44
N LEU A 493 8.28 -17.22 5.38
CA LEU A 493 8.94 -18.34 6.05
C LEU A 493 8.03 -19.06 7.06
N THR A 494 7.12 -18.32 7.72
CA THR A 494 6.12 -18.88 8.63
C THR A 494 5.17 -19.83 7.90
N THR A 495 4.58 -19.35 6.80
CA THR A 495 3.69 -20.13 5.93
C THR A 495 4.41 -21.29 5.28
N ALA A 496 5.61 -21.07 4.71
CA ALA A 496 6.37 -22.13 4.06
C ALA A 496 6.78 -23.25 5.02
N PHE A 497 7.09 -22.94 6.29
CA PHE A 497 7.33 -23.97 7.32
C PHE A 497 6.07 -24.77 7.63
N CYS A 498 4.93 -24.10 7.76
CA CYS A 498 3.66 -24.75 8.04
C CYS A 498 3.18 -25.64 6.88
N LEU A 499 3.42 -25.25 5.63
CA LEU A 499 3.17 -26.07 4.45
C LEU A 499 4.14 -27.27 4.38
N ASP A 500 5.44 -27.08 4.59
CA ASP A 500 6.39 -28.20 4.67
C ASP A 500 6.03 -29.21 5.77
N TYR A 501 5.59 -28.74 6.95
CA TYR A 501 5.16 -29.63 8.05
C TYR A 501 3.91 -30.41 7.64
N TYR A 502 2.93 -29.75 6.99
CA TYR A 502 1.77 -30.44 6.42
C TYR A 502 2.17 -31.52 5.42
N PHE A 503 2.98 -31.19 4.41
CA PHE A 503 3.38 -32.13 3.36
C PHE A 503 4.23 -33.30 3.88
N THR A 504 5.04 -33.07 4.92
CA THR A 504 5.83 -34.12 5.58
C THR A 504 4.95 -35.06 6.42
N PHE A 505 3.99 -34.54 7.20
CA PHE A 505 3.31 -35.31 8.24
C PHE A 505 1.83 -35.67 7.98
N LYS A 506 1.21 -35.18 6.90
CA LYS A 506 -0.21 -35.51 6.57
C LYS A 506 -0.50 -37.00 6.37
N HIS A 507 0.52 -37.80 6.08
CA HIS A 507 0.46 -39.25 5.93
C HIS A 507 1.33 -39.99 6.96
N ALA A 508 1.73 -39.34 8.05
CA ALA A 508 2.49 -39.95 9.15
C ALA A 508 1.77 -41.20 9.71
N PRO A 509 2.52 -42.20 10.23
CA PRO A 509 1.93 -43.46 10.71
C PRO A 509 1.11 -43.30 12.00
N ASP A 510 1.49 -42.37 12.88
CA ASP A 510 0.77 -42.05 14.11
C ASP A 510 -0.36 -41.03 13.90
N ALA A 511 -1.29 -40.96 14.86
CA ALA A 511 -2.45 -40.07 14.76
C ALA A 511 -2.14 -38.60 15.11
N GLU A 512 -1.08 -38.34 15.85
CA GLU A 512 -0.75 -37.02 16.39
C GLU A 512 -0.12 -36.14 15.31
N HIS A 513 0.93 -36.61 14.63
CA HIS A 513 1.56 -35.87 13.52
C HIS A 513 0.56 -35.64 12.37
N ARG A 514 -0.35 -36.60 12.10
CA ARG A 514 -1.46 -36.37 11.16
C ARG A 514 -2.42 -35.27 11.61
N TYR A 515 -2.66 -35.10 12.91
CA TYR A 515 -3.48 -34.02 13.45
C TYR A 515 -2.74 -32.68 13.39
N ARG A 516 -1.49 -32.63 13.86
CA ARG A 516 -0.61 -31.46 13.80
C ARG A 516 -0.42 -30.98 12.35
N ALA A 517 -0.28 -31.88 11.38
CA ALA A 517 -0.24 -31.54 9.96
C ALA A 517 -1.48 -30.77 9.49
N ARG A 518 -2.69 -31.19 9.89
CA ARG A 518 -3.93 -30.45 9.55
C ARG A 518 -3.99 -29.09 10.25
N GLN A 519 -3.49 -28.98 11.46
CA GLN A 519 -3.32 -27.68 12.12
C GLN A 519 -2.27 -26.81 11.39
N ALA A 520 -1.18 -27.38 10.87
CA ALA A 520 -0.17 -26.66 10.10
C ALA A 520 -0.74 -26.07 8.80
N LEU A 521 -1.57 -26.81 8.06
CA LEU A 521 -2.28 -26.25 6.89
C LEU A 521 -3.22 -25.08 7.28
N ASN A 522 -3.87 -25.16 8.46
CA ASN A 522 -4.66 -24.05 8.97
C ASN A 522 -3.79 -22.86 9.41
N LEU A 523 -2.64 -23.10 10.04
CA LEU A 523 -1.69 -22.03 10.41
C LEU A 523 -1.10 -21.34 9.18
N ALA A 524 -0.75 -22.07 8.12
CA ALA A 524 -0.31 -21.49 6.85
C ALA A 524 -1.35 -20.49 6.31
N ARG A 525 -2.64 -20.84 6.43
CA ARG A 525 -3.76 -19.95 6.10
C ARG A 525 -3.85 -18.74 7.05
N SER A 526 -3.76 -18.94 8.36
CA SER A 526 -3.78 -17.85 9.37
C SER A 526 -2.61 -16.88 9.20
N PHE A 527 -1.39 -17.36 9.02
CA PHE A 527 -0.21 -16.53 8.71
C PHE A 527 -0.39 -15.78 7.38
N THR A 528 -0.88 -16.44 6.32
CA THR A 528 -1.15 -15.75 5.05
C THR A 528 -2.14 -14.58 5.23
N TYR A 529 -3.18 -14.73 6.06
CA TYR A 529 -4.09 -13.62 6.40
C TYR A 529 -3.46 -12.54 7.27
N ARG A 530 -2.58 -12.90 8.21
CA ARG A 530 -1.93 -11.95 9.14
C ARG A 530 -1.12 -10.87 8.42
N TYR A 531 -0.47 -11.27 7.33
CA TYR A 531 0.35 -10.39 6.50
C TYR A 531 -0.39 -9.95 5.21
N LEU A 532 -1.71 -10.19 5.11
CA LEU A 532 -2.57 -9.71 4.02
C LEU A 532 -3.08 -8.29 4.29
N THR A 533 -2.14 -7.36 4.44
CA THR A 533 -2.32 -5.92 4.69
C THR A 533 -2.69 -5.17 3.41
N LEU A 534 -3.78 -5.65 2.83
CA LEU A 534 -4.35 -5.37 1.53
C LEU A 534 -5.49 -4.34 1.65
N TRP A 535 -5.59 -3.40 0.71
CA TRP A 535 -6.77 -2.55 0.52
C TRP A 535 -7.90 -3.34 -0.21
N PRO A 536 -9.01 -3.72 0.46
CA PRO A 536 -10.08 -4.53 -0.15
C PRO A 536 -10.97 -3.73 -1.11
N SER A 537 -10.86 -2.40 -1.08
CA SER A 537 -11.46 -1.43 -1.99
C SER A 537 -10.64 -0.14 -1.93
N ASP A 538 -10.92 0.75 -2.88
CA ASP A 538 -10.59 2.16 -2.84
C ASP A 538 -10.89 2.75 -1.45
N ASN A 539 -9.96 3.57 -0.97
CA ASN A 539 -9.96 4.22 0.33
C ASN A 539 -10.49 5.65 0.26
N ASN A 540 -10.37 6.33 -0.89
CA ASN A 540 -10.76 7.74 -1.06
C ASN A 540 -11.35 8.01 -2.45
N HIS A 541 -12.67 8.04 -2.53
CA HIS A 541 -13.38 8.21 -3.80
C HIS A 541 -13.17 9.59 -4.49
N PHE A 542 -12.37 10.49 -3.90
CA PHE A 542 -12.26 11.91 -4.27
C PHE A 542 -10.87 12.40 -4.70
N ASP A 543 -9.82 11.55 -4.73
CA ASP A 543 -8.45 11.95 -5.12
C ASP A 543 -7.90 11.28 -6.39
N ASN A 544 -8.70 10.40 -7.02
CA ASN A 544 -8.39 9.64 -8.24
C ASN A 544 -7.22 8.64 -8.07
N LEU A 545 -6.95 8.18 -6.84
CA LEU A 545 -5.90 7.21 -6.51
C LEU A 545 -6.47 5.90 -5.96
N ASP A 546 -7.13 5.12 -6.82
CA ASP A 546 -7.73 3.83 -6.46
C ASP A 546 -6.68 2.85 -5.88
N SER A 547 -6.67 2.74 -4.55
CA SER A 547 -5.81 1.86 -3.76
C SER A 547 -6.20 0.39 -3.80
N THR A 548 -7.34 0.02 -4.42
CA THR A 548 -7.85 -1.35 -4.43
C THR A 548 -6.76 -2.34 -4.87
N PHE A 549 -6.65 -3.43 -4.12
CA PHE A 549 -5.71 -4.53 -4.33
C PHE A 549 -4.21 -4.24 -4.15
N LEU A 550 -3.83 -3.00 -3.78
CA LEU A 550 -2.46 -2.71 -3.33
C LEU A 550 -2.27 -3.13 -1.86
N TRP A 551 -1.01 -3.23 -1.42
CA TRP A 551 -0.64 -3.74 -0.09
C TRP A 551 0.35 -2.79 0.60
N GLU A 552 0.16 -2.60 1.90
CA GLU A 552 1.09 -1.91 2.78
C GLU A 552 2.16 -2.89 3.29
N PRO A 553 3.46 -2.53 3.31
CA PRO A 553 4.55 -3.48 3.58
C PRO A 553 4.79 -3.76 5.05
N ASN A 554 4.59 -2.80 5.95
CA ASN A 554 4.83 -2.97 7.39
C ASN A 554 4.01 -1.95 8.21
N SER A 555 3.96 -2.15 9.53
CA SER A 555 3.25 -1.24 10.44
C SER A 555 3.99 0.07 10.73
N GLY A 556 5.15 0.33 10.12
CA GLY A 556 5.97 1.52 10.39
C GLY A 556 5.34 2.83 9.92
N ARG A 557 5.69 3.92 10.59
CA ARG A 557 5.24 5.30 10.28
C ARG A 557 5.51 5.68 8.82
N ASP A 558 6.65 5.25 8.26
CA ASP A 558 7.11 5.68 6.93
C ASP A 558 6.28 5.06 5.79
N TRP A 559 5.81 3.83 5.96
CA TRP A 559 4.94 3.15 4.99
C TRP A 559 3.45 3.25 5.33
N THR A 560 3.08 3.91 6.43
CA THR A 560 1.66 4.05 6.84
C THR A 560 0.87 4.81 5.78
N GLY A 561 -0.17 4.18 5.23
CA GLY A 561 -0.94 4.77 4.13
C GLY A 561 -0.19 4.79 2.79
N ALA A 562 0.79 3.92 2.59
CA ALA A 562 1.49 3.73 1.32
C ALA A 562 1.59 2.25 0.92
N ALA A 563 1.58 2.00 -0.39
CA ALA A 563 1.82 0.67 -0.95
C ALA A 563 3.28 0.48 -1.38
N CYS A 564 3.74 -0.78 -1.44
CA CYS A 564 5.15 -1.12 -1.67
C CYS A 564 5.32 -2.33 -2.61
N ALA A 565 6.32 -2.28 -3.49
CA ALA A 565 6.72 -3.43 -4.30
C ALA A 565 7.63 -4.41 -3.53
N ASN A 566 8.73 -3.91 -2.96
CA ASN A 566 9.92 -4.63 -2.46
C ASN A 566 9.67 -6.06 -1.92
N GLU A 567 9.44 -6.21 -0.61
CA GLU A 567 9.36 -7.51 0.07
C GLU A 567 7.93 -8.08 0.06
N VAL A 568 6.95 -7.25 -0.31
CA VAL A 568 5.58 -7.70 -0.55
C VAL A 568 5.49 -8.55 -1.82
N PHE A 569 6.39 -8.34 -2.79
CA PHE A 569 6.55 -9.20 -3.97
C PHE A 569 6.68 -10.69 -3.60
N TRP A 570 7.47 -11.01 -2.56
CA TRP A 570 7.67 -12.39 -2.07
C TRP A 570 6.41 -12.99 -1.42
N ASN A 571 5.46 -12.15 -1.00
CA ASN A 571 4.20 -12.59 -0.44
C ASN A 571 3.16 -12.94 -1.50
N LEU A 572 3.30 -12.48 -2.76
CA LEU A 572 2.43 -12.91 -3.86
C LEU A 572 2.61 -14.40 -4.16
N ASP A 573 3.85 -14.89 -4.27
CA ASP A 573 4.14 -16.32 -4.41
C ASP A 573 3.69 -17.15 -3.19
N THR A 574 3.78 -16.58 -1.98
CA THR A 574 3.37 -17.25 -0.73
C THR A 574 1.85 -17.37 -0.63
N LEU A 575 1.13 -16.28 -0.92
CA LEU A 575 -0.32 -16.22 -1.02
C LEU A 575 -0.83 -17.24 -2.05
N ALA A 576 -0.18 -17.33 -3.21
CA ALA A 576 -0.53 -18.24 -4.27
C ALA A 576 -0.40 -19.72 -3.85
N GLN A 577 0.70 -20.08 -3.19
CA GLN A 577 0.90 -21.42 -2.62
C GLN A 577 -0.21 -21.76 -1.61
N THR A 578 -0.49 -20.89 -0.64
CA THR A 578 -1.58 -21.10 0.32
C THR A 578 -2.93 -21.21 -0.38
N ALA A 579 -3.23 -20.35 -1.36
CA ALA A 579 -4.51 -20.35 -2.07
C ALA A 579 -4.78 -21.69 -2.78
N VAL A 580 -3.80 -22.28 -3.48
CA VAL A 580 -4.00 -23.55 -4.20
C VAL A 580 -4.05 -24.78 -3.28
N HIS A 581 -3.36 -24.75 -2.12
CA HIS A 581 -3.38 -25.84 -1.14
C HIS A 581 -4.56 -25.77 -0.16
N THR A 582 -5.16 -24.60 0.06
CA THR A 582 -6.35 -24.42 0.92
C THR A 582 -7.67 -24.38 0.13
N GLY A 583 -7.63 -23.86 -1.11
CA GLY A 583 -8.83 -23.60 -1.92
C GLY A 583 -9.63 -22.39 -1.42
N ASP A 584 -8.97 -21.46 -0.72
CA ASP A 584 -9.63 -20.33 -0.09
C ASP A 584 -10.13 -19.31 -1.12
N PRO A 585 -11.45 -19.04 -1.18
CA PRO A 585 -12.04 -18.11 -2.14
C PRO A 585 -11.53 -16.66 -1.97
N VAL A 586 -11.22 -16.22 -0.75
CA VAL A 586 -10.74 -14.86 -0.47
C VAL A 586 -9.27 -14.73 -0.87
N LEU A 587 -8.44 -15.73 -0.60
CA LEU A 587 -7.02 -15.69 -0.97
C LEU A 587 -6.84 -15.76 -2.51
N MET A 588 -7.65 -16.56 -3.20
CA MET A 588 -7.69 -16.57 -4.67
C MET A 588 -8.14 -15.22 -5.25
N TRP A 589 -9.15 -14.57 -4.64
CA TRP A 589 -9.62 -13.23 -5.04
C TRP A 589 -8.56 -12.14 -4.79
N ALA A 590 -7.93 -12.14 -3.61
CA ALA A 590 -6.87 -11.20 -3.26
C ALA A 590 -5.68 -11.28 -4.23
N LEU A 591 -5.18 -12.50 -4.52
CA LEU A 591 -4.09 -12.71 -5.47
C LEU A 591 -4.43 -12.18 -6.87
N GLN A 592 -5.61 -12.56 -7.37
CA GLN A 592 -6.08 -12.20 -8.70
C GLN A 592 -6.20 -10.67 -8.87
N GLY A 593 -6.71 -9.98 -7.86
CA GLY A 593 -6.81 -8.53 -7.84
C GLY A 593 -5.46 -7.83 -7.70
N SER A 594 -4.57 -8.33 -6.85
CA SER A 594 -3.25 -7.70 -6.66
C SER A 594 -2.39 -7.79 -7.91
N LEU A 595 -2.40 -8.92 -8.61
CA LEU A 595 -1.67 -9.07 -9.88
C LEU A 595 -2.26 -8.20 -11.02
N ASP A 596 -3.56 -7.85 -10.98
CA ASP A 596 -4.22 -6.90 -11.90
C ASP A 596 -3.75 -5.45 -11.67
N ARG A 597 -3.35 -5.10 -10.44
CA ARG A 597 -3.01 -3.72 -10.03
C ARG A 597 -1.53 -3.45 -9.78
N TRP A 598 -0.71 -4.49 -9.59
CA TRP A 598 0.68 -4.36 -9.11
C TRP A 598 1.57 -3.45 -9.96
N HIS A 599 1.30 -3.38 -11.26
CA HIS A 599 1.99 -2.50 -12.21
C HIS A 599 1.96 -1.02 -11.77
N GLN A 600 0.97 -0.58 -10.97
CA GLN A 600 0.92 0.78 -10.41
C GLN A 600 2.14 1.15 -9.57
N LEU A 601 2.89 0.17 -9.05
CA LEU A 601 4.07 0.37 -8.21
C LEU A 601 5.36 0.68 -8.98
N TYR A 602 5.34 0.79 -10.31
CA TYR A 602 6.51 1.29 -11.06
C TYR A 602 6.90 2.72 -10.63
N GLN A 603 8.20 3.00 -10.51
CA GLN A 603 8.72 4.35 -10.24
C GLN A 603 8.44 5.30 -11.41
N GLU A 604 8.52 6.62 -11.20
CA GLU A 604 8.43 7.61 -12.28
C GLU A 604 9.77 7.72 -13.08
N LYS A 605 10.16 6.59 -13.69
CA LYS A 605 11.29 6.48 -14.62
C LYS A 605 10.75 6.26 -16.03
N TYR A 606 11.37 6.91 -17.02
CA TYR A 606 11.00 6.82 -18.44
C TYR A 606 12.03 5.98 -19.20
N LYS A 607 11.57 5.02 -20.01
CA LYS A 607 12.40 4.06 -20.77
C LYS A 607 11.97 4.00 -22.24
N GLY A 608 12.62 3.16 -23.06
CA GLY A 608 12.21 2.93 -24.46
C GLY A 608 11.03 1.95 -24.57
N SER A 609 11.03 0.91 -23.74
CA SER A 609 10.04 -0.17 -23.72
C SER A 609 9.87 -0.74 -22.30
N LEU A 610 8.87 -1.58 -22.09
CA LEU A 610 8.70 -2.31 -20.84
C LEU A 610 9.83 -3.32 -20.56
N ALA A 611 10.53 -3.77 -21.61
CA ALA A 611 11.66 -4.68 -21.49
C ALA A 611 12.91 -4.02 -20.87
N ASP A 612 13.01 -2.69 -20.94
CA ASP A 612 14.15 -1.90 -20.43
C ASP A 612 14.02 -1.53 -18.93
N TYR A 613 12.93 -1.95 -18.27
CA TYR A 613 12.74 -1.80 -16.84
C TYR A 613 13.43 -2.95 -16.08
N GLY A 614 14.26 -2.60 -15.09
CA GLY A 614 14.94 -3.53 -14.21
C GLY A 614 14.22 -3.73 -12.87
N ALA A 615 14.80 -4.57 -12.01
CA ALA A 615 14.31 -4.80 -10.64
C ALA A 615 14.13 -3.48 -9.86
N ALA A 616 15.16 -2.61 -9.90
CA ALA A 616 15.24 -1.37 -9.13
C ALA A 616 14.44 -0.19 -9.73
N ASP A 617 13.50 -0.46 -10.65
CA ASP A 617 12.59 0.53 -11.22
C ASP A 617 11.15 0.43 -10.65
N MET A 618 10.96 -0.37 -9.60
CA MET A 618 9.72 -0.50 -8.81
C MET A 618 9.86 0.20 -7.46
N ALA A 619 8.79 0.80 -6.94
CA ALA A 619 8.82 1.73 -5.81
C ALA A 619 8.58 1.03 -4.46
N GLU A 620 9.36 1.44 -3.45
CA GLU A 620 9.22 1.00 -2.06
C GLU A 620 8.07 1.68 -1.32
N GLY A 621 7.65 2.85 -1.81
CA GLY A 621 6.51 3.59 -1.29
C GLY A 621 5.73 4.25 -2.41
N TYR A 622 4.40 4.11 -2.38
CA TYR A 622 3.44 4.84 -3.19
C TYR A 622 2.38 5.40 -2.24
N GLY A 623 2.37 6.71 -2.01
CA GLY A 623 1.50 7.34 -1.01
C GLY A 623 0.02 7.37 -1.46
N LEU A 624 -0.85 6.72 -0.68
CA LEU A 624 -2.27 6.49 -0.98
C LEU A 624 -3.23 7.24 -0.04
N TYR A 625 -2.72 8.02 0.94
CA TYR A 625 -3.57 8.91 1.73
C TYR A 625 -2.81 10.13 2.30
N ALA A 626 -3.56 11.17 2.65
CA ALA A 626 -3.03 12.38 3.27
C ALA A 626 -2.32 12.08 4.60
N GLY A 627 -1.17 12.71 4.83
CA GLY A 627 -0.31 12.49 6.01
C GLY A 627 0.79 11.44 5.82
N ASN A 628 0.77 10.63 4.77
CA ASN A 628 1.90 9.75 4.44
C ASN A 628 3.14 10.58 4.07
N ILE A 629 4.33 10.11 4.46
CA ILE A 629 5.60 10.85 4.30
C ILE A 629 6.07 11.06 2.85
N TYR A 630 5.67 10.19 1.91
CA TYR A 630 6.01 10.35 0.49
C TYR A 630 5.13 11.40 -0.17
N GLY A 631 3.90 11.58 0.34
CA GLY A 631 2.87 12.45 -0.23
C GLY A 631 1.87 11.71 -1.12
N VAL A 632 0.66 12.27 -1.22
CA VAL A 632 -0.47 11.69 -1.97
C VAL A 632 -0.14 11.60 -3.46
N GLY A 633 -0.24 10.40 -4.03
CA GLY A 633 0.06 10.13 -5.44
C GLY A 633 1.55 9.97 -5.76
N VAL A 634 2.45 10.31 -4.82
CA VAL A 634 3.90 10.30 -4.99
C VAL A 634 4.46 8.90 -4.82
N ARG A 635 5.49 8.56 -5.61
CA ARG A 635 6.21 7.30 -5.54
C ARG A 635 7.66 7.53 -5.16
N ALA A 636 8.20 6.68 -4.29
CA ALA A 636 9.60 6.70 -3.90
C ALA A 636 10.50 6.52 -5.14
N PRO A 637 11.61 7.27 -5.27
CA PRO A 637 12.58 7.11 -6.36
C PRO A 637 13.51 5.90 -6.18
N TYR A 638 13.19 5.02 -5.23
CA TYR A 638 13.93 3.83 -4.84
C TYR A 638 12.98 2.68 -4.51
N GLY A 639 13.54 1.48 -4.37
CA GLY A 639 12.83 0.22 -4.17
C GLY A 639 13.25 -0.84 -5.18
N PHE A 640 12.64 -2.01 -5.11
CA PHE A 640 12.89 -3.13 -6.02
C PHE A 640 11.65 -4.01 -6.25
N ALA A 641 11.78 -4.96 -7.17
CA ALA A 641 10.90 -6.12 -7.31
C ALA A 641 11.72 -7.40 -7.43
N SER A 642 11.08 -8.52 -7.09
CA SER A 642 11.63 -9.87 -7.26
C SER A 642 11.07 -10.54 -8.51
N SER A 643 11.65 -11.66 -8.93
CA SER A 643 10.93 -12.69 -9.69
C SER A 643 9.65 -13.13 -8.96
N LEU A 644 8.62 -13.55 -9.71
CA LEU A 644 7.48 -14.33 -9.17
C LEU A 644 7.72 -15.81 -9.46
N ALA A 645 8.41 -16.47 -8.54
CA ALA A 645 8.92 -17.83 -8.66
C ALA A 645 7.83 -18.88 -8.88
N MET A 646 6.58 -18.63 -8.45
CA MET A 646 5.43 -19.54 -8.60
C MET A 646 4.45 -19.13 -9.70
N LEU A 647 4.46 -17.85 -10.11
CA LEU A 647 3.39 -17.26 -10.95
C LEU A 647 3.82 -17.00 -12.40
N GLU A 648 5.05 -16.55 -12.65
CA GLU A 648 5.44 -16.13 -14.01
C GLU A 648 5.60 -17.33 -14.98
N PRO A 649 5.03 -17.29 -16.21
CA PRO A 649 5.27 -18.28 -17.27
C PRO A 649 6.71 -18.25 -17.79
N VAL A 650 7.53 -19.22 -17.38
CA VAL A 650 8.98 -19.21 -17.68
C VAL A 650 9.28 -19.40 -19.17
N GLY A 651 10.35 -18.76 -19.64
CA GLY A 651 10.86 -18.90 -21.01
C GLY A 651 9.81 -18.64 -22.08
N HIS A 652 9.68 -19.56 -23.03
CA HIS A 652 8.70 -19.46 -24.12
C HIS A 652 7.27 -19.91 -23.76
N SER A 653 7.01 -20.34 -22.52
CA SER A 653 5.63 -20.74 -22.15
C SER A 653 4.71 -19.53 -22.09
N LEU A 654 3.50 -19.63 -22.68
CA LEU A 654 2.53 -18.53 -22.71
C LEU A 654 1.67 -18.46 -21.44
N VAL A 655 1.65 -19.55 -20.67
CA VAL A 655 0.85 -19.68 -19.44
C VAL A 655 1.60 -20.48 -18.40
N ARG A 656 1.37 -20.15 -17.12
CA ARG A 656 1.71 -20.97 -15.97
C ARG A 656 0.46 -21.44 -15.26
N VAL A 657 0.40 -22.74 -15.00
CA VAL A 657 -0.60 -23.34 -14.11
C VAL A 657 0.07 -23.61 -12.76
N LEU A 658 -0.43 -22.94 -11.73
CA LEU A 658 -0.13 -23.26 -10.34
C LEU A 658 -1.24 -24.16 -9.79
N ALA A 659 -0.89 -25.33 -9.27
CA ALA A 659 -1.86 -26.34 -8.86
C ALA A 659 -1.56 -26.87 -7.45
N GLY A 660 -2.61 -27.11 -6.67
CA GLY A 660 -2.52 -27.61 -5.30
C GLY A 660 -3.66 -28.57 -4.95
N GLU A 661 -3.73 -28.98 -3.68
CA GLU A 661 -4.63 -30.08 -3.28
C GLU A 661 -6.11 -29.68 -3.21
N LYS A 662 -6.43 -28.39 -3.44
CA LYS A 662 -7.76 -27.81 -3.27
C LYS A 662 -8.19 -26.87 -4.39
N ALA A 663 -7.27 -26.24 -5.12
CA ALA A 663 -7.55 -25.42 -6.29
C ALA A 663 -6.36 -25.43 -7.27
N ALA A 664 -6.58 -24.87 -8.45
CA ALA A 664 -5.53 -24.46 -9.38
C ALA A 664 -5.83 -23.06 -9.94
N MET A 665 -4.82 -22.37 -10.45
CA MET A 665 -4.94 -21.05 -11.08
C MET A 665 -4.04 -20.98 -12.31
N ALA A 666 -4.39 -20.12 -13.27
CA ALA A 666 -3.62 -19.89 -14.48
C ALA A 666 -3.28 -18.40 -14.63
N PHE A 667 -2.04 -18.13 -15.00
CA PHE A 667 -1.47 -16.80 -15.22
C PHE A 667 -0.83 -16.80 -16.61
N ASP A 668 -1.17 -15.84 -17.46
CA ASP A 668 -0.77 -15.82 -18.86
C ASP A 668 0.10 -14.61 -19.22
N LYS A 669 0.49 -14.50 -20.49
CA LYS A 669 1.22 -13.34 -21.03
C LYS A 669 0.84 -13.03 -22.48
N HIS A 670 1.17 -11.84 -22.96
CA HIS A 670 0.95 -11.32 -24.32
C HIS A 670 -0.51 -11.35 -24.79
N GLY A 671 -1.46 -11.05 -23.91
CA GLY A 671 -2.89 -11.05 -24.22
C GLY A 671 -3.46 -12.42 -24.65
N THR A 672 -2.71 -13.51 -24.47
CA THR A 672 -3.02 -14.83 -25.07
C THR A 672 -4.24 -15.53 -24.47
N HIS A 673 -4.78 -14.99 -23.37
CA HIS A 673 -6.02 -15.42 -22.72
C HIS A 673 -6.07 -16.93 -22.50
N VAL A 674 -5.06 -17.48 -21.85
CA VAL A 674 -4.93 -18.93 -21.61
C VAL A 674 -5.33 -19.27 -20.18
N GLY A 675 -6.24 -20.23 -20.02
CA GLY A 675 -6.74 -20.66 -18.74
C GLY A 675 -7.05 -22.15 -18.68
N ILE A 676 -7.60 -22.57 -17.55
CA ILE A 676 -7.89 -23.97 -17.25
C ILE A 676 -9.32 -24.17 -16.77
N ALA A 677 -9.85 -25.37 -17.01
CA ALA A 677 -11.12 -25.85 -16.53
C ALA A 677 -10.96 -27.28 -15.99
N ASP A 678 -12.00 -27.78 -15.31
CA ASP A 678 -12.14 -29.21 -15.01
C ASP A 678 -10.93 -29.80 -14.24
N TYR A 679 -10.44 -29.06 -13.24
CA TYR A 679 -9.29 -29.45 -12.43
C TYR A 679 -9.65 -30.56 -11.43
N HIS A 680 -8.81 -31.59 -11.36
CA HIS A 680 -8.91 -32.73 -10.45
C HIS A 680 -7.55 -33.02 -9.81
N TYR A 681 -7.52 -33.30 -8.51
CA TYR A 681 -6.31 -33.71 -7.77
C TYR A 681 -6.59 -34.91 -6.89
N THR A 682 -5.70 -35.90 -6.85
CA THR A 682 -5.94 -37.19 -6.17
C THR A 682 -4.81 -37.66 -5.26
N GLY A 683 -3.97 -36.73 -4.80
CA GLY A 683 -2.86 -37.00 -3.88
C GLY A 683 -1.51 -37.19 -4.57
N ALA A 684 -0.44 -36.90 -3.84
CA ALA A 684 0.95 -37.09 -4.25
C ALA A 684 1.30 -36.55 -5.67
N GLY A 685 0.66 -35.48 -6.14
CA GLY A 685 0.90 -34.91 -7.48
C GLY A 685 0.21 -35.63 -8.65
N ASN A 686 -0.73 -36.54 -8.39
CA ASN A 686 -1.61 -37.07 -9.43
C ASN A 686 -2.74 -36.06 -9.69
N LEU A 687 -2.80 -35.50 -10.90
CA LEU A 687 -3.75 -34.45 -11.28
C LEU A 687 -4.15 -34.47 -12.75
N ALA A 688 -5.25 -33.78 -13.07
CA ALA A 688 -5.68 -33.48 -14.43
C ALA A 688 -6.39 -32.13 -14.52
N PHE A 689 -6.33 -31.46 -15.68
CA PHE A 689 -7.11 -30.26 -16.03
C PHE A 689 -7.31 -30.16 -17.54
N THR A 690 -8.28 -29.39 -17.99
CA THR A 690 -8.49 -29.10 -19.43
C THR A 690 -8.09 -27.67 -19.77
N VAL A 691 -7.29 -27.51 -20.83
CA VAL A 691 -6.84 -26.21 -21.37
C VAL A 691 -8.00 -25.46 -22.04
N ARG A 692 -8.04 -24.12 -21.87
CA ARG A 692 -8.99 -23.20 -22.48
C ARG A 692 -8.25 -21.97 -23.03
N SER A 693 -8.05 -21.89 -24.33
CA SER A 693 -7.30 -20.80 -25.00
C SER A 693 -7.96 -20.40 -26.32
N ASP A 694 -7.74 -19.15 -26.76
CA ASP A 694 -8.08 -18.70 -28.11
C ASP A 694 -6.98 -19.07 -29.15
N THR A 695 -5.90 -19.73 -28.70
CA THR A 695 -4.74 -20.16 -29.50
C THR A 695 -4.44 -21.66 -29.39
N ASN A 696 -3.60 -22.19 -30.29
CA ASN A 696 -3.17 -23.59 -30.36
C ASN A 696 -1.65 -23.67 -30.55
N GLY A 697 -1.05 -24.84 -30.31
CA GLY A 697 0.37 -25.11 -30.54
C GLY A 697 1.34 -24.40 -29.60
N PHE A 698 0.96 -24.13 -28.35
CA PHE A 698 1.75 -23.34 -27.39
C PHE A 698 2.35 -24.15 -26.24
N ASP A 699 3.31 -23.56 -25.53
CA ASP A 699 4.02 -24.18 -24.40
C ASP A 699 3.49 -23.67 -23.05
N LEU A 700 3.50 -24.54 -22.03
CA LEU A 700 2.88 -24.33 -20.71
C LEU A 700 3.84 -24.71 -19.58
N SER A 701 3.97 -23.85 -18.58
CA SER A 701 4.65 -24.17 -17.31
C SER A 701 3.64 -24.73 -16.31
N LEU A 702 3.97 -25.81 -15.62
CA LEU A 702 3.15 -26.38 -14.53
C LEU A 702 3.98 -26.43 -13.26
N THR A 703 3.42 -25.98 -12.14
CA THR A 703 4.03 -26.07 -10.80
C THR A 703 3.03 -26.61 -9.78
N VAL A 704 3.45 -27.59 -8.99
CA VAL A 704 2.72 -28.15 -7.84
C VAL A 704 3.62 -28.04 -6.61
N PRO A 705 3.51 -26.95 -5.83
CA PRO A 705 4.41 -26.70 -4.70
C PRO A 705 4.37 -27.85 -3.67
N TYR A 706 5.50 -28.08 -3.01
CA TYR A 706 5.72 -29.16 -2.02
C TYR A 706 5.52 -30.60 -2.54
N VAL A 707 5.55 -30.83 -3.87
CA VAL A 707 5.31 -32.15 -4.49
C VAL A 707 6.30 -32.46 -5.61
N ASP A 708 7.08 -33.54 -5.47
CA ASP A 708 8.01 -34.01 -6.51
C ASP A 708 7.27 -34.53 -7.76
N LEU A 709 7.43 -33.81 -8.89
CA LEU A 709 6.93 -34.19 -10.21
C LEU A 709 7.99 -34.87 -11.08
N SER A 710 9.26 -34.93 -10.65
CA SER A 710 10.40 -35.40 -11.45
C SER A 710 10.28 -36.84 -11.96
N ARG A 711 9.42 -37.66 -11.33
CA ARG A 711 9.18 -39.07 -11.68
C ARG A 711 7.79 -39.34 -12.24
N LYS A 712 6.92 -38.33 -12.38
CA LYS A 712 5.53 -38.50 -12.84
C LYS A 712 5.44 -38.77 -14.34
N SER A 713 4.55 -39.67 -14.74
CA SER A 713 4.06 -39.79 -16.11
C SER A 713 3.32 -38.51 -16.52
N VAL A 714 3.30 -38.21 -17.80
CA VAL A 714 2.53 -37.08 -18.38
C VAL A 714 1.84 -37.55 -19.65
N ALA A 715 0.58 -37.17 -19.82
CA ALA A 715 -0.21 -37.45 -21.01
C ALA A 715 -1.15 -36.29 -21.35
N VAL A 716 -1.62 -36.27 -22.59
CA VAL A 716 -2.61 -35.31 -23.11
C VAL A 716 -3.80 -36.06 -23.70
N LEU A 717 -5.00 -35.67 -23.31
CA LEU A 717 -6.27 -36.13 -23.88
C LEU A 717 -6.67 -35.18 -25.02
N ARG A 718 -6.33 -35.52 -26.26
CA ARG A 718 -6.68 -34.75 -27.47
C ARG A 718 -7.65 -35.54 -28.35
N GLY A 719 -8.79 -34.94 -28.70
CA GLY A 719 -9.80 -35.59 -29.57
C GLY A 719 -10.33 -36.94 -29.04
N GLY A 720 -10.44 -37.11 -27.72
CA GLY A 720 -10.87 -38.36 -27.09
C GLY A 720 -9.81 -39.47 -27.04
N ARG A 721 -8.55 -39.18 -27.41
CA ARG A 721 -7.43 -40.12 -27.36
C ARG A 721 -6.40 -39.68 -26.33
N THR A 722 -5.93 -40.62 -25.51
CA THR A 722 -4.78 -40.42 -24.62
C THR A 722 -3.48 -40.52 -25.41
N LEU A 723 -2.68 -39.47 -25.37
CA LEU A 723 -1.35 -39.37 -25.95
C LEU A 723 -0.34 -39.29 -24.80
N ALA A 724 0.45 -40.34 -24.56
CA ALA A 724 1.53 -40.30 -23.60
C ALA A 724 2.68 -39.42 -24.12
N LEU A 725 3.15 -38.47 -23.31
CA LEU A 725 4.19 -37.53 -23.71
C LEU A 725 5.60 -38.09 -23.46
N VAL A 726 6.56 -37.76 -24.32
CA VAL A 726 7.96 -38.21 -24.19
C VAL A 726 8.82 -37.11 -23.56
N ALA A 727 9.49 -37.43 -22.44
CA ALA A 727 10.40 -36.50 -21.77
C ALA A 727 11.58 -36.09 -22.67
N GLY A 728 12.01 -34.83 -22.56
CA GLY A 728 12.99 -34.20 -23.46
C GLY A 728 12.40 -33.71 -24.78
N THR A 729 11.38 -34.41 -25.31
CA THR A 729 10.73 -34.09 -26.60
C THR A 729 9.49 -33.22 -26.40
N ASP A 730 8.46 -33.77 -25.76
CA ASP A 730 7.15 -33.12 -25.56
C ASP A 730 7.05 -32.36 -24.24
N PHE A 731 7.90 -32.70 -23.27
CA PHE A 731 8.01 -31.96 -22.02
C PHE A 731 9.41 -32.05 -21.41
N LEU A 732 9.78 -31.06 -20.60
CA LEU A 732 11.02 -31.04 -19.81
C LEU A 732 10.74 -31.22 -18.33
N ARG A 733 11.78 -31.67 -17.60
CA ARG A 733 11.83 -31.73 -16.14
C ARG A 733 12.99 -30.84 -15.68
N PRO A 734 12.75 -29.66 -15.09
CA PRO A 734 13.82 -28.79 -14.60
C PRO A 734 14.55 -29.44 -13.41
N PRO A 735 15.85 -29.75 -13.51
CA PRO A 735 16.61 -30.35 -12.39
C PRO A 735 16.86 -29.37 -11.23
N GLN A 736 16.41 -28.12 -11.33
CA GLN A 736 16.40 -27.12 -10.27
C GLN A 736 15.10 -27.06 -9.45
N ALA A 737 13.95 -27.39 -10.08
CA ALA A 737 12.63 -27.14 -9.51
C ALA A 737 11.78 -28.41 -9.59
N LEU A 738 11.95 -29.31 -8.60
CA LEU A 738 11.33 -30.64 -8.60
C LEU A 738 9.80 -30.59 -8.58
N TRP A 739 9.24 -29.46 -8.14
CA TRP A 739 7.82 -29.14 -8.14
C TRP A 739 7.24 -28.81 -9.51
N SER A 740 8.05 -28.74 -10.58
CA SER A 740 7.63 -28.18 -11.86
C SER A 740 7.86 -29.07 -13.08
N LEU A 741 7.12 -28.79 -14.15
CA LEU A 741 7.23 -29.40 -15.48
C LEU A 741 7.04 -28.31 -16.55
N TYR A 742 7.68 -28.49 -17.71
CA TYR A 742 7.48 -27.61 -18.87
C TYR A 742 6.89 -28.43 -20.02
N LEU A 743 5.62 -28.21 -20.38
CA LEU A 743 4.90 -28.94 -21.41
C LEU A 743 4.94 -28.17 -22.73
N ARG A 744 5.02 -28.87 -23.88
CA ARG A 744 5.12 -28.25 -25.20
C ARG A 744 3.94 -28.58 -26.11
N ARG A 745 3.63 -27.66 -27.04
CA ARG A 745 2.70 -27.85 -28.17
C ARG A 745 1.29 -28.31 -27.76
N LEU A 746 0.76 -27.72 -26.70
CA LEU A 746 -0.63 -27.90 -26.26
C LEU A 746 -1.60 -27.13 -27.17
N ASP A 747 -2.80 -27.69 -27.34
CA ASP A 747 -3.91 -27.09 -28.09
C ASP A 747 -5.07 -26.75 -27.14
N ASN A 748 -5.94 -25.84 -27.56
CA ASN A 748 -7.19 -25.54 -26.87
C ASN A 748 -8.06 -26.80 -26.74
N GLY A 749 -8.54 -27.07 -25.53
CA GLY A 749 -9.35 -28.25 -25.22
C GLY A 749 -8.56 -29.50 -24.84
N ASP A 750 -7.23 -29.47 -24.84
CA ASP A 750 -6.40 -30.57 -24.34
C ASP A 750 -6.64 -30.85 -22.86
N GLY A 751 -6.92 -32.11 -22.51
CA GLY A 751 -6.90 -32.58 -21.12
C GLY A 751 -5.49 -32.99 -20.70
N VAL A 752 -4.76 -32.14 -19.98
CA VAL A 752 -3.46 -32.46 -19.40
C VAL A 752 -3.66 -33.43 -18.23
N VAL A 753 -2.85 -34.50 -18.19
CA VAL A 753 -2.86 -35.54 -17.16
C VAL A 753 -1.44 -35.76 -16.64
N VAL A 754 -1.25 -35.71 -15.32
CA VAL A 754 0.03 -35.95 -14.65
C VAL A 754 -0.14 -37.04 -13.59
N GLY A 755 0.71 -38.07 -13.64
CA GLY A 755 0.57 -39.26 -12.80
C GLY A 755 -0.67 -40.08 -13.17
N GLU A 756 -1.34 -40.61 -12.15
CA GLU A 756 -2.55 -41.45 -12.28
C GLU A 756 -3.70 -40.86 -11.46
N PRO A 757 -4.38 -39.80 -11.95
CA PRO A 757 -5.53 -39.23 -11.27
C PRO A 757 -6.75 -40.16 -11.36
N ALA A 758 -7.37 -40.46 -10.22
CA ALA A 758 -8.62 -41.21 -10.14
C ALA A 758 -9.76 -40.49 -10.91
N PRO A 759 -10.41 -41.12 -11.92
CA PRO A 759 -11.44 -40.47 -12.74
C PRO A 759 -12.72 -40.03 -12.01
N THR A 760 -12.92 -40.50 -10.77
CA THR A 760 -14.10 -40.22 -9.94
C THR A 760 -13.91 -39.07 -8.95
N SER A 761 -12.72 -38.43 -8.94
CA SER A 761 -12.44 -37.34 -8.00
C SER A 761 -13.27 -36.09 -8.29
N PRO A 762 -13.65 -35.30 -7.27
CA PRO A 762 -14.43 -34.08 -7.47
C PRO A 762 -13.66 -33.06 -8.32
N ARG A 763 -14.39 -32.21 -9.04
CA ARG A 763 -13.82 -31.00 -9.67
C ARG A 763 -13.51 -29.98 -8.59
N LEU A 764 -12.34 -29.36 -8.69
CA LEU A 764 -11.82 -28.34 -7.78
C LEU A 764 -11.87 -26.95 -8.46
N PRO A 765 -11.93 -25.84 -7.70
CA PRO A 765 -11.85 -24.49 -8.27
C PRO A 765 -10.62 -24.27 -9.16
N CYS A 766 -10.84 -23.63 -10.31
CA CYS A 766 -9.83 -23.32 -11.31
C CYS A 766 -9.80 -21.82 -11.71
N VAL A 767 -10.65 -21.00 -11.07
CA VAL A 767 -10.84 -19.56 -11.30
C VAL A 767 -11.17 -18.91 -9.94
N ALA A 768 -10.70 -17.68 -9.71
CA ALA A 768 -11.05 -16.91 -8.52
C ALA A 768 -12.57 -16.59 -8.46
N PRO A 769 -13.16 -16.41 -7.27
CA PRO A 769 -14.53 -15.89 -7.16
C PRO A 769 -14.59 -14.38 -7.42
N LEU A 770 -15.81 -13.86 -7.58
CA LEU A 770 -16.07 -12.44 -7.88
C LEU A 770 -15.44 -11.95 -9.19
N ILE A 771 -15.34 -12.81 -10.20
CA ILE A 771 -14.95 -12.40 -11.55
C ILE A 771 -15.86 -11.29 -12.10
N GLN A 772 -15.27 -10.44 -12.94
CA GLN A 772 -15.98 -9.52 -13.82
C GLN A 772 -16.89 -10.31 -14.78
N ALA A 773 -18.17 -9.95 -14.84
CA ALA A 773 -19.10 -10.49 -15.82
C ALA A 773 -18.91 -9.79 -17.18
N THR A 774 -19.41 -10.40 -18.27
CA THR A 774 -19.44 -9.75 -19.59
C THR A 774 -20.40 -8.56 -19.59
N GLY A 775 -19.85 -7.36 -19.77
CA GLY A 775 -20.58 -6.08 -19.72
C GLY A 775 -20.74 -5.51 -18.31
N ILE A 776 -21.35 -4.32 -18.20
CA ILE A 776 -21.68 -3.71 -16.90
C ILE A 776 -22.83 -4.50 -16.27
N GLY A 777 -22.48 -5.47 -15.43
CA GLY A 777 -23.44 -6.11 -14.51
C GLY A 777 -24.01 -5.08 -13.53
N THR A 778 -25.14 -5.41 -12.89
CA THR A 778 -25.79 -4.51 -11.91
C THR A 778 -25.01 -4.46 -10.59
N VAL A 779 -23.89 -3.74 -10.60
CA VAL A 779 -23.26 -3.23 -9.38
C VAL A 779 -24.31 -2.36 -8.67
N PRO A 780 -24.62 -2.59 -7.38
CA PRO A 780 -25.50 -1.73 -6.62
C PRO A 780 -24.78 -0.41 -6.39
N ALA A 781 -25.03 0.56 -7.28
CA ALA A 781 -24.32 1.84 -7.25
C ALA A 781 -24.54 2.56 -5.92
N THR A 782 -23.47 2.92 -5.23
CA THR A 782 -23.48 3.51 -3.89
C THR A 782 -23.39 5.04 -3.92
N GLY A 783 -22.80 5.63 -4.95
CA GLY A 783 -22.65 7.09 -5.09
C GLY A 783 -23.96 7.83 -5.41
N MET A 784 -23.94 9.17 -5.35
CA MET A 784 -25.06 10.01 -5.82
C MET A 784 -25.28 9.89 -7.34
N PHE A 785 -24.20 9.65 -8.07
CA PHE A 785 -24.23 9.30 -9.48
C PHE A 785 -24.56 7.80 -9.63
N GLN A 786 -25.17 7.45 -10.76
CA GLN A 786 -25.50 6.07 -11.11
C GLN A 786 -24.84 5.76 -12.45
N PRO A 787 -23.90 4.79 -12.51
CA PRO A 787 -23.36 4.25 -13.75
C PRO A 787 -24.47 3.72 -14.66
N VAL A 788 -24.33 3.96 -15.96
CA VAL A 788 -25.31 3.57 -16.98
C VAL A 788 -24.65 2.68 -18.04
N PRO A 789 -25.21 1.49 -18.34
CA PRO A 789 -24.72 0.64 -19.43
C PRO A 789 -24.75 1.36 -20.79
N LEU A 790 -23.60 1.40 -21.47
CA LEU A 790 -23.46 1.95 -22.81
C LEU A 790 -23.55 0.85 -23.89
N PRO A 791 -24.07 1.16 -25.09
CA PRO A 791 -24.03 0.26 -26.23
C PRO A 791 -22.65 0.33 -26.91
N TYR A 792 -21.66 -0.33 -26.32
CA TYR A 792 -20.27 -0.35 -26.78
C TYR A 792 -20.12 -0.91 -28.21
N ASP A 793 -19.23 -0.31 -28.99
CA ASP A 793 -19.00 -0.62 -30.41
C ASP A 793 -17.58 -1.10 -30.74
N ALA A 794 -16.57 -0.75 -29.92
CA ALA A 794 -15.18 -1.09 -30.15
C ALA A 794 -14.52 -1.80 -28.96
N VAL A 795 -13.62 -2.73 -29.27
CA VAL A 795 -12.73 -3.41 -28.31
C VAL A 795 -11.52 -2.51 -28.09
N ALA A 796 -11.11 -2.32 -26.84
CA ALA A 796 -9.88 -1.61 -26.53
C ALA A 796 -8.68 -2.56 -26.50
N ASP A 797 -7.57 -2.16 -27.12
CA ASP A 797 -6.29 -2.87 -27.01
C ASP A 797 -5.78 -2.86 -25.55
N THR A 798 -5.24 -3.99 -25.10
CA THR A 798 -4.65 -4.19 -23.77
C THR A 798 -3.39 -5.06 -23.82
N ASP A 799 -2.65 -5.07 -24.94
CA ASP A 799 -1.32 -5.71 -25.00
C ASP A 799 -0.23 -4.78 -24.44
N TRP A 800 0.50 -5.28 -23.43
CA TRP A 800 1.68 -4.63 -22.84
C TRP A 800 2.87 -4.47 -23.83
N ALA A 801 2.75 -4.97 -25.07
CA ALA A 801 3.66 -4.64 -26.15
C ALA A 801 3.43 -3.23 -26.76
N HIS A 802 2.22 -2.66 -26.66
CA HIS A 802 1.85 -1.41 -27.33
C HIS A 802 1.72 -0.23 -26.34
N LEU A 803 2.47 0.85 -26.56
CA LEU A 803 2.56 2.01 -25.65
C LEU A 803 1.32 2.92 -25.66
N ASP A 804 0.42 2.75 -26.62
CA ASP A 804 -0.88 3.41 -26.76
C ASP A 804 -2.07 2.51 -26.35
N SER A 805 -1.81 1.28 -25.90
CA SER A 805 -2.81 0.38 -25.33
C SER A 805 -3.38 0.87 -24.00
N TRP A 806 -4.53 0.30 -23.64
CA TRP A 806 -5.21 0.47 -22.36
C TRP A 806 -4.79 -0.62 -21.35
N SER A 807 -3.55 -1.09 -21.46
CA SER A 807 -2.93 -2.03 -20.54
C SER A 807 -2.93 -1.48 -19.11
N GLY A 808 -3.28 -2.32 -18.14
CA GLY A 808 -3.44 -1.91 -16.74
C GLY A 808 -4.70 -1.08 -16.43
N LEU A 809 -5.62 -0.90 -17.41
CA LEU A 809 -6.95 -0.37 -17.11
C LEU A 809 -7.85 -1.49 -16.58
N TRP A 810 -7.94 -1.54 -15.26
CA TRP A 810 -8.85 -2.41 -14.51
C TRP A 810 -10.32 -2.15 -14.89
N ARG A 811 -11.17 -3.16 -14.70
CA ARG A 811 -12.60 -3.11 -15.04
C ARG A 811 -13.48 -3.34 -13.79
N GLY A 812 -14.76 -3.04 -13.89
CA GLY A 812 -15.64 -2.90 -12.72
C GLY A 812 -15.78 -1.44 -12.30
N THR A 813 -15.86 -1.16 -10.99
CA THR A 813 -16.01 0.21 -10.49
C THR A 813 -14.71 1.01 -10.61
N LEU A 814 -14.83 2.27 -11.01
CA LEU A 814 -13.80 3.30 -10.91
C LEU A 814 -14.44 4.55 -10.29
N TRP A 815 -13.77 5.18 -9.32
CA TRP A 815 -14.15 6.49 -8.81
C TRP A 815 -13.27 7.58 -9.43
N ALA A 816 -13.87 8.72 -9.75
CA ALA A 816 -13.15 9.92 -10.14
C ALA A 816 -13.87 11.16 -9.56
N ASP A 817 -13.18 11.94 -8.73
CA ASP A 817 -13.66 13.20 -8.14
C ASP A 817 -15.03 13.05 -7.40
N GLY A 818 -15.25 11.91 -6.75
CA GLY A 818 -16.50 11.55 -6.06
C GLY A 818 -17.61 11.01 -6.99
N ILE A 819 -17.30 10.75 -8.26
CA ILE A 819 -18.23 10.21 -9.26
C ILE A 819 -17.93 8.72 -9.51
N GLU A 820 -18.93 7.87 -9.24
CA GLU A 820 -18.89 6.43 -9.51
C GLU A 820 -19.05 6.16 -11.01
N PHE A 821 -18.17 5.35 -11.61
CA PHE A 821 -18.26 4.84 -12.97
C PHE A 821 -18.16 3.31 -13.01
N GLY A 822 -18.82 2.69 -13.99
CA GLY A 822 -18.71 1.26 -14.29
C GLY A 822 -18.01 1.03 -15.63
N LEU A 823 -16.89 0.30 -15.60
CA LEU A 823 -16.09 -0.08 -16.77
C LEU A 823 -16.38 -1.54 -17.19
N ALA A 824 -16.59 -1.75 -18.49
CA ALA A 824 -16.90 -3.07 -19.04
C ALA A 824 -15.66 -4.00 -19.17
N SER A 825 -15.93 -5.31 -19.03
CA SER A 825 -14.98 -6.42 -19.22
C SER A 825 -14.19 -6.34 -20.54
N SER A 826 -12.94 -6.78 -20.54
CA SER A 826 -12.03 -6.77 -21.70
C SER A 826 -12.41 -7.72 -22.85
N ARG A 827 -13.17 -8.80 -22.62
CA ARG A 827 -13.54 -9.83 -23.63
C ARG A 827 -14.56 -9.38 -24.70
N GLY A 828 -14.59 -8.11 -25.07
CA GLY A 828 -15.51 -7.60 -26.08
C GLY A 828 -15.55 -6.08 -26.13
N PRO A 829 -16.52 -5.49 -26.84
CA PRO A 829 -16.66 -4.05 -26.93
C PRO A 829 -16.77 -3.41 -25.54
N SER A 830 -15.89 -2.46 -25.26
CA SER A 830 -15.81 -1.73 -23.99
C SER A 830 -15.66 -0.22 -24.15
N THR A 831 -15.69 0.30 -25.39
CA THR A 831 -15.77 1.73 -25.71
C THR A 831 -16.85 2.03 -26.73
N VAL A 832 -17.33 3.28 -26.73
CA VAL A 832 -18.20 3.86 -27.76
C VAL A 832 -17.36 4.84 -28.57
N THR A 833 -17.32 4.63 -29.88
CA THR A 833 -16.51 5.39 -30.86
C THR A 833 -17.35 5.99 -31.98
N GLN A 834 -18.57 5.52 -32.19
CA GLN A 834 -19.56 6.08 -33.12
C GLN A 834 -20.74 6.74 -32.36
N PRO A 835 -21.50 7.65 -32.99
CA PRO A 835 -22.72 8.18 -32.40
C PRO A 835 -23.78 7.10 -32.20
N VAL A 836 -24.24 6.92 -30.95
CA VAL A 836 -25.18 5.86 -30.55
C VAL A 836 -26.49 6.42 -29.99
N ARG A 837 -27.58 5.67 -30.21
CA ARG A 837 -28.89 5.92 -29.59
C ARG A 837 -29.14 4.90 -28.49
N PHE A 838 -29.60 5.35 -27.32
CA PHE A 838 -29.94 4.45 -26.23
C PHE A 838 -31.25 3.70 -26.52
N ALA A 839 -31.32 2.43 -26.10
CA ALA A 839 -32.50 1.58 -26.31
C ALA A 839 -33.78 2.11 -25.61
N GLN A 840 -33.60 2.84 -24.50
CA GLN A 840 -34.64 3.60 -23.81
C GLN A 840 -34.05 4.94 -23.33
N PRO A 841 -34.87 6.02 -23.17
CA PRO A 841 -34.39 7.28 -22.63
C PRO A 841 -33.92 7.14 -21.17
N ILE A 842 -32.68 7.53 -20.87
CA ILE A 842 -32.10 7.47 -19.53
C ILE A 842 -32.61 8.66 -18.71
N PRO A 843 -33.21 8.46 -17.53
CA PRO A 843 -33.54 9.56 -16.63
C PRO A 843 -32.28 10.18 -16.01
N SER A 844 -32.02 11.47 -16.26
CA SER A 844 -30.91 12.22 -15.64
C SER A 844 -31.41 13.27 -14.65
N GLY A 845 -30.65 13.55 -13.58
CA GLY A 845 -30.83 14.69 -12.70
C GLY A 845 -30.46 16.01 -13.37
N SER A 846 -29.92 16.98 -12.63
CA SER A 846 -29.42 18.23 -13.22
C SER A 846 -28.14 18.03 -14.04
N GLN A 847 -27.30 17.05 -13.69
CA GLN A 847 -25.99 16.79 -14.28
C GLN A 847 -25.80 15.30 -14.61
N ALA A 848 -25.00 15.03 -15.62
CA ALA A 848 -24.39 13.73 -15.89
C ALA A 848 -22.86 13.92 -15.97
N ALA A 849 -22.11 12.82 -16.02
CA ALA A 849 -20.67 12.82 -16.21
C ALA A 849 -20.27 11.74 -17.21
N LEU A 850 -19.22 12.02 -17.99
CA LEU A 850 -18.65 11.12 -19.00
C LEU A 850 -17.19 10.85 -18.67
N LEU A 851 -16.77 9.60 -18.90
CA LEU A 851 -15.40 9.12 -18.79
C LEU A 851 -14.90 8.76 -20.20
N TYR A 852 -13.86 9.42 -20.70
CA TYR A 852 -13.44 9.33 -22.12
C TYR A 852 -11.94 9.57 -22.36
N SER A 853 -11.46 9.22 -23.55
CA SER A 853 -10.03 9.33 -23.91
C SER A 853 -9.54 10.77 -24.11
N ALA A 854 -8.34 11.07 -23.56
CA ALA A 854 -7.64 12.34 -23.75
C ALA A 854 -7.20 12.62 -25.22
N GLY A 855 -6.56 13.77 -25.46
CA GLY A 855 -6.16 14.27 -26.80
C GLY A 855 -6.89 15.56 -27.21
N ASP A 856 -6.81 15.96 -28.49
CA ASP A 856 -7.18 17.33 -28.95
C ASP A 856 -8.45 17.47 -29.82
N GLY A 857 -9.03 16.38 -30.34
CA GLY A 857 -10.18 16.43 -31.26
C GLY A 857 -11.54 16.76 -30.62
N PRO A 858 -12.64 16.84 -31.41
CA PRO A 858 -13.98 17.19 -30.93
C PRO A 858 -14.44 16.46 -29.66
N LEU A 859 -15.03 17.23 -28.73
CA LEU A 859 -15.48 16.75 -27.42
C LEU A 859 -16.77 15.92 -27.50
N PRO A 860 -16.91 14.89 -26.61
CA PRO A 860 -18.15 14.13 -26.47
C PRO A 860 -19.35 14.98 -26.08
N ALA A 861 -20.55 14.50 -26.41
CA ALA A 861 -21.81 15.13 -26.06
C ALA A 861 -22.93 14.13 -25.84
N LEU A 862 -23.79 14.40 -24.87
CA LEU A 862 -25.06 13.69 -24.69
C LEU A 862 -26.14 14.33 -25.56
N ILE A 863 -27.09 13.52 -26.04
CA ILE A 863 -28.23 13.97 -26.82
C ILE A 863 -29.46 13.90 -25.90
N ASP A 864 -30.10 15.04 -25.63
CA ASP A 864 -31.32 15.07 -24.80
C ASP A 864 -32.60 14.74 -25.59
N ALA A 865 -33.70 14.49 -24.88
CA ALA A 865 -34.99 14.13 -25.46
C ALA A 865 -35.61 15.20 -26.39
N ALA A 866 -35.08 16.44 -26.40
CA ALA A 866 -35.44 17.48 -27.36
C ALA A 866 -34.51 17.50 -28.60
N GLY A 867 -33.63 16.50 -28.75
CA GLY A 867 -32.66 16.38 -29.83
C GLY A 867 -31.43 17.27 -29.68
N ARG A 868 -31.23 17.93 -28.53
CA ARG A 868 -30.12 18.88 -28.35
C ARG A 868 -28.83 18.15 -27.98
N ARG A 869 -27.76 18.44 -28.73
CA ARG A 869 -26.38 18.03 -28.44
C ARG A 869 -25.84 18.87 -27.26
N ARG A 870 -25.53 18.23 -26.13
CA ARG A 870 -24.99 18.82 -24.91
C ARG A 870 -23.55 18.34 -24.70
N PRO A 871 -22.53 19.11 -25.10
CA PRO A 871 -21.13 18.72 -24.90
C PRO A 871 -20.76 18.67 -23.42
N VAL A 872 -19.67 17.98 -23.11
CA VAL A 872 -18.97 18.09 -21.82
C VAL A 872 -18.47 19.51 -21.58
N ASP A 873 -18.53 19.97 -20.33
CA ASP A 873 -17.96 21.25 -19.92
C ASP A 873 -16.45 21.10 -19.75
N ARG A 874 -15.69 21.74 -20.66
CA ARG A 874 -14.23 21.67 -20.70
C ARG A 874 -13.57 22.29 -19.45
N SER A 875 -14.24 23.17 -18.73
CA SER A 875 -13.73 23.69 -17.45
C SER A 875 -13.74 22.63 -16.34
N THR A 876 -14.43 21.51 -16.56
CA THR A 876 -14.52 20.37 -15.64
C THR A 876 -13.76 19.12 -16.12
N GLU A 877 -12.89 19.24 -17.13
CA GLU A 877 -11.99 18.14 -17.53
C GLU A 877 -10.94 17.88 -16.44
N ALA A 878 -11.02 16.76 -15.74
CA ALA A 878 -10.00 16.26 -14.81
C ALA A 878 -9.44 14.91 -15.27
N LEU A 879 -8.23 14.56 -14.80
CA LEU A 879 -7.61 13.25 -15.08
C LEU A 879 -8.19 12.19 -14.13
N ALA A 880 -8.96 11.25 -14.67
CA ALA A 880 -9.55 10.14 -13.92
C ALA A 880 -8.64 8.91 -13.85
N TRP A 881 -7.83 8.67 -14.89
CA TRP A 881 -6.88 7.55 -14.95
C TRP A 881 -5.77 7.81 -15.97
N ARG A 882 -4.58 7.25 -15.72
CA ARG A 882 -3.49 7.16 -16.71
C ARG A 882 -2.89 5.76 -16.70
N ALA A 883 -2.46 5.29 -17.87
CA ALA A 883 -1.68 4.08 -18.00
C ALA A 883 -0.34 4.22 -17.25
N TRP A 884 0.20 3.10 -16.79
CA TRP A 884 1.42 3.05 -15.97
C TRP A 884 2.13 1.71 -16.19
N PRO A 885 3.47 1.62 -16.35
CA PRO A 885 4.51 2.64 -16.10
C PRO A 885 4.48 3.89 -17.00
N PRO A 886 5.30 4.93 -16.70
CA PRO A 886 5.26 6.24 -17.39
C PRO A 886 5.49 6.26 -18.91
N ILE A 887 5.88 5.14 -19.51
CA ILE A 887 6.04 4.98 -20.97
C ILE A 887 4.71 4.85 -21.72
N TYR A 888 3.61 4.47 -21.04
CA TYR A 888 2.30 4.34 -21.68
C TYR A 888 1.58 5.68 -21.79
N THR A 889 0.83 5.86 -22.88
CA THR A 889 0.26 7.16 -23.27
C THR A 889 -1.24 7.30 -23.05
N ALA A 890 -1.95 6.18 -22.85
CA ALA A 890 -3.40 6.16 -22.67
C ALA A 890 -3.85 6.83 -21.36
N LYS A 891 -4.93 7.63 -21.43
CA LYS A 891 -5.47 8.44 -20.33
C LYS A 891 -7.00 8.54 -20.44
N LEU A 892 -7.69 8.46 -19.30
CA LEU A 892 -9.11 8.78 -19.19
C LEU A 892 -9.29 10.13 -18.49
N LEU A 893 -10.17 10.95 -19.06
CA LEU A 893 -10.66 12.19 -18.48
C LEU A 893 -12.10 12.00 -18.00
N VAL A 894 -12.41 12.59 -16.85
CA VAL A 894 -13.78 12.81 -16.39
C VAL A 894 -14.18 14.25 -16.71
N ALA A 895 -15.41 14.47 -17.17
CA ALA A 895 -16.02 15.79 -17.26
C ALA A 895 -17.54 15.72 -17.11
N THR A 896 -18.16 16.82 -16.66
CA THR A 896 -19.62 16.90 -16.46
C THR A 896 -20.36 17.42 -17.70
N VAL A 897 -21.63 17.05 -17.81
CA VAL A 897 -22.59 17.54 -18.81
C VAL A 897 -23.81 18.09 -18.07
N PRO A 898 -24.16 19.38 -18.23
CA PRO A 898 -25.45 19.91 -17.77
C PRO A 898 -26.60 19.26 -18.54
N THR A 899 -27.58 18.68 -17.84
CA THR A 899 -28.71 17.94 -18.44
C THR A 899 -30.08 18.50 -18.09
N ASP A 900 -30.18 19.44 -17.14
CA ASP A 900 -31.41 20.18 -16.80
C ASP A 900 -32.64 19.30 -16.51
N GLY A 901 -32.44 18.12 -15.92
CA GLY A 901 -33.49 17.14 -15.63
C GLY A 901 -34.03 16.39 -16.86
N GLN A 902 -33.51 16.66 -18.05
CA GLN A 902 -33.97 16.08 -19.30
C GLN A 902 -33.52 14.62 -19.44
N PRO A 903 -34.38 13.72 -19.96
CA PRO A 903 -33.96 12.38 -20.33
C PRO A 903 -32.94 12.41 -21.48
N LEU A 904 -31.98 11.48 -21.46
CA LEU A 904 -30.95 11.34 -22.48
C LEU A 904 -31.36 10.24 -23.46
N ILE A 905 -31.23 10.48 -24.76
CA ILE A 905 -31.63 9.55 -25.84
C ILE A 905 -30.46 9.01 -26.67
N GLY A 906 -29.27 9.60 -26.54
CA GLY A 906 -28.07 9.12 -27.22
C GLY A 906 -26.79 9.79 -26.72
N LEU A 907 -25.68 9.35 -27.29
CA LEU A 907 -24.31 9.80 -27.03
C LEU A 907 -23.61 9.98 -28.38
N ASP A 908 -23.00 11.15 -28.57
CA ASP A 908 -22.06 11.42 -29.64
C ASP A 908 -20.65 11.49 -29.03
N PRO A 909 -19.74 10.55 -29.32
CA PRO A 909 -18.39 10.55 -28.75
C PRO A 909 -17.46 11.61 -29.38
N GLY A 910 -17.90 12.34 -30.42
CA GLY A 910 -17.08 13.33 -31.12
C GLY A 910 -15.96 12.64 -31.90
N SER A 911 -14.72 12.78 -31.43
CA SER A 911 -13.58 11.99 -31.95
C SER A 911 -12.86 11.22 -30.83
N ARG A 912 -13.57 10.87 -29.75
CA ARG A 912 -13.01 10.19 -28.57
C ARG A 912 -13.50 8.75 -28.49
N SER A 913 -12.84 7.94 -27.66
CA SER A 913 -13.45 6.74 -27.09
C SER A 913 -14.14 7.11 -25.78
N VAL A 914 -15.45 6.89 -25.68
CA VAL A 914 -16.20 7.03 -24.42
C VAL A 914 -16.30 5.68 -23.73
N TRP A 915 -15.91 5.63 -22.46
CA TRP A 915 -15.75 4.42 -21.66
C TRP A 915 -16.91 4.19 -20.69
N ALA A 916 -17.41 5.25 -20.06
CA ALA A 916 -18.55 5.18 -19.15
C ALA A 916 -19.37 6.47 -19.13
N LEU A 917 -20.63 6.33 -18.71
CA LEU A 917 -21.58 7.41 -18.45
C LEU A 917 -22.18 7.17 -17.06
N SER A 918 -22.25 8.22 -16.26
CA SER A 918 -22.95 8.20 -14.97
C SER A 918 -23.88 9.40 -14.85
N VAL A 919 -25.08 9.19 -14.31
CA VAL A 919 -26.11 10.24 -14.19
C VAL A 919 -26.43 10.56 -12.73
N LEU A 920 -26.61 11.84 -12.38
CA LEU A 920 -27.02 12.22 -11.03
C LEU A 920 -28.46 11.74 -10.76
N ARG A 921 -28.71 11.08 -9.63
CA ARG A 921 -30.05 10.57 -9.28
C ARG A 921 -31.05 11.71 -9.05
N LYS A 922 -32.30 11.54 -9.51
CA LYS A 922 -33.37 12.55 -9.37
C LYS A 922 -33.92 12.78 -7.95
N SER A 923 -33.55 11.94 -6.97
CA SER A 923 -34.27 11.82 -5.69
C SER A 923 -33.38 12.01 -4.45
N VAL A 924 -32.24 12.70 -4.58
CA VAL A 924 -31.30 12.87 -3.45
C VAL A 924 -31.66 14.11 -2.62
N GLY A 925 -31.71 13.94 -1.30
CA GLY A 925 -31.80 15.01 -0.30
C GLY A 925 -31.46 14.45 1.09
N PRO A 926 -30.78 15.19 1.98
CA PRO A 926 -30.11 16.47 1.74
C PRO A 926 -28.85 16.26 0.88
N ALA A 927 -28.78 16.89 -0.29
CA ALA A 927 -27.81 16.56 -1.34
C ALA A 927 -26.83 17.68 -1.69
N ALA A 928 -26.92 18.82 -1.00
CA ALA A 928 -26.17 20.03 -1.37
C ALA A 928 -24.68 19.90 -1.06
N GLU A 929 -24.33 19.33 0.10
CA GLU A 929 -22.97 19.27 0.62
C GLU A 929 -22.12 18.24 -0.12
N SER A 930 -22.57 16.99 -0.24
CA SER A 930 -21.86 15.96 -1.03
C SER A 930 -21.72 16.35 -2.52
N LEU A 931 -22.68 17.08 -3.10
CA LEU A 931 -22.57 17.60 -4.46
C LEU A 931 -21.65 18.84 -4.55
N ALA A 932 -21.46 19.58 -3.45
CA ALA A 932 -20.41 20.60 -3.36
C ALA A 932 -19.03 19.94 -3.26
N GLU A 933 -18.87 18.86 -2.49
CA GLU A 933 -17.62 18.11 -2.38
C GLU A 933 -17.17 17.55 -3.75
N VAL A 934 -18.07 16.89 -4.50
CA VAL A 934 -17.82 16.43 -5.88
C VAL A 934 -17.38 17.59 -6.80
N ARG A 935 -17.98 18.78 -6.66
CA ARG A 935 -17.60 19.95 -7.48
C ARG A 935 -16.24 20.49 -7.08
N THR A 936 -15.92 20.53 -5.79
CA THR A 936 -14.62 20.99 -5.28
C THR A 936 -13.50 20.03 -5.68
N ALA A 937 -13.72 18.71 -5.58
CA ALA A 937 -12.80 17.70 -6.08
C ALA A 937 -12.54 17.90 -7.58
N LEU A 938 -13.60 17.88 -8.40
CA LEU A 938 -13.50 17.99 -9.86
C LEU A 938 -12.87 19.33 -10.33
N GLN A 939 -13.08 20.42 -9.60
CA GLN A 939 -12.39 21.70 -9.85
C GLN A 939 -10.90 21.63 -9.52
N GLY A 940 -10.52 20.93 -8.44
CA GLY A 940 -9.12 20.61 -8.12
C GLY A 940 -8.49 19.72 -9.19
N GLY A 941 -9.11 18.59 -9.50
CA GLY A 941 -8.67 17.66 -10.55
C GLY A 941 -8.52 18.34 -11.92
N ALA A 942 -9.43 19.28 -12.26
CA ALA A 942 -9.32 20.06 -13.49
C ALA A 942 -8.17 21.07 -13.47
N ALA A 943 -7.88 21.70 -12.32
CA ALA A 943 -6.71 22.57 -12.17
C ALA A 943 -5.39 21.77 -12.29
N VAL A 944 -5.35 20.54 -11.75
CA VAL A 944 -4.22 19.61 -11.91
C VAL A 944 -4.06 19.16 -13.37
N TRP A 945 -5.14 18.75 -14.03
CA TRP A 945 -5.09 18.36 -15.45
C TRP A 945 -4.68 19.50 -16.37
N GLN A 946 -5.11 20.74 -16.09
CA GLN A 946 -4.64 21.93 -16.79
C GLN A 946 -3.15 22.23 -16.52
N ARG A 947 -2.61 21.90 -15.35
CA ARG A 947 -1.16 21.96 -15.06
C ARG A 947 -0.43 20.93 -15.92
N GLN A 948 -0.81 19.66 -15.85
CA GLN A 948 -0.20 18.58 -16.65
C GLN A 948 -0.20 18.86 -18.16
N GLN A 949 -1.27 19.45 -18.71
CA GLN A 949 -1.32 19.88 -20.12
C GLN A 949 -0.30 20.97 -20.48
N ARG A 950 0.05 21.87 -19.55
CA ARG A 950 1.15 22.82 -19.73
C ARG A 950 2.49 22.09 -19.67
N ASP A 951 2.67 21.23 -18.68
CA ASP A 951 3.92 20.49 -18.46
C ASP A 951 4.27 19.60 -19.67
N GLU A 952 3.28 18.92 -20.25
CA GLU A 952 3.44 18.08 -21.44
C GLU A 952 3.76 18.90 -22.71
N ARG A 953 3.26 20.14 -22.80
CA ARG A 953 3.66 21.08 -23.85
C ARG A 953 5.11 21.53 -23.67
N THR A 954 5.50 21.90 -22.45
CA THR A 954 6.88 22.28 -22.11
C THR A 954 7.88 21.16 -22.40
N VAL A 955 7.49 19.89 -22.21
CA VAL A 955 8.25 18.70 -22.63
C VAL A 955 8.35 18.59 -24.16
N ALA A 956 7.26 18.78 -24.90
CA ALA A 956 7.24 18.68 -26.37
C ALA A 956 8.07 19.80 -27.04
N GLU A 957 8.01 21.01 -26.49
CA GLU A 957 8.84 22.15 -26.87
C GLU A 957 10.33 21.83 -26.61
N LEU A 958 10.70 21.39 -25.41
CA LEU A 958 12.09 21.03 -25.09
C LEU A 958 12.60 19.89 -25.97
N ARG A 959 11.80 18.86 -26.24
CA ARG A 959 12.14 17.77 -27.16
C ARG A 959 12.47 18.27 -28.57
N THR A 960 11.78 19.32 -29.04
CA THR A 960 12.01 19.96 -30.35
C THR A 960 13.32 20.77 -30.42
N GLU A 961 13.86 21.18 -29.27
CA GLU A 961 15.15 21.86 -29.14
C GLU A 961 16.29 20.85 -28.91
N VAL A 962 16.07 19.86 -28.04
CA VAL A 962 16.99 18.72 -27.80
C VAL A 962 17.32 17.98 -29.09
N ALA A 963 16.33 17.73 -29.96
CA ALA A 963 16.53 17.05 -31.24
C ALA A 963 17.44 17.80 -32.24
N ARG A 964 17.91 19.01 -31.91
CA ARG A 964 18.89 19.79 -32.70
C ARG A 964 20.32 19.58 -32.24
N LEU A 965 20.54 18.95 -31.09
CA LEU A 965 21.86 18.64 -30.58
C LEU A 965 22.59 17.64 -31.48
N ALA A 966 23.91 17.77 -31.54
CA ALA A 966 24.79 16.76 -32.12
C ALA A 966 24.63 15.40 -31.41
N GLU A 967 25.31 14.35 -31.92
CA GLU A 967 25.37 13.09 -31.20
C GLU A 967 26.23 13.24 -29.93
N LYS A 968 25.59 13.08 -28.76
CA LYS A 968 26.24 12.90 -27.45
C LYS A 968 27.20 14.02 -26.97
N PRO A 969 26.88 15.33 -27.12
CA PRO A 969 27.69 16.43 -26.57
C PRO A 969 27.55 16.60 -25.04
N VAL A 970 26.64 15.87 -24.38
CA VAL A 970 26.36 16.00 -22.94
C VAL A 970 26.98 14.82 -22.18
N ALA A 971 27.68 15.10 -21.07
CA ALA A 971 28.02 14.09 -20.07
C ALA A 971 27.03 14.14 -18.89
N VAL A 972 26.65 12.99 -18.34
CA VAL A 972 25.92 12.88 -17.06
C VAL A 972 26.82 12.14 -16.06
N LEU A 973 26.98 12.70 -14.86
CA LEU A 973 27.97 12.26 -13.88
C LEU A 973 27.39 11.26 -12.86
N PRO A 974 28.16 10.22 -12.45
CA PRO A 974 27.75 9.23 -11.44
C PRO A 974 27.78 9.81 -10.00
N PRO A 975 27.17 9.16 -8.99
CA PRO A 975 26.63 7.78 -8.98
C PRO A 975 25.34 7.60 -9.78
N ASP A 976 24.21 8.13 -9.30
CA ASP A 976 22.88 7.91 -9.86
C ASP A 976 22.15 9.24 -10.09
N PRO A 977 21.86 9.64 -11.34
CA PRO A 977 21.19 10.90 -11.64
C PRO A 977 19.67 10.80 -11.45
N SER A 978 19.05 11.78 -10.79
CA SER A 978 17.64 11.74 -10.40
C SER A 978 17.00 13.13 -10.23
N GLY A 979 15.72 13.18 -9.87
CA GLY A 979 15.03 14.41 -9.49
C GLY A 979 14.40 15.19 -10.65
N PRO A 980 13.70 16.32 -10.36
CA PRO A 980 12.79 16.97 -11.30
C PRO A 980 13.44 17.37 -12.65
N ALA A 981 14.65 17.92 -12.60
CA ALA A 981 15.38 18.31 -13.82
C ALA A 981 15.82 17.09 -14.65
N MET A 982 16.22 15.99 -14.01
CA MET A 982 16.58 14.77 -14.73
C MET A 982 15.35 14.07 -15.33
N ASN A 983 14.23 14.04 -14.60
CA ASN A 983 12.95 13.53 -15.10
C ASN A 983 12.46 14.34 -16.31
N LEU A 984 12.57 15.68 -16.28
CA LEU A 984 12.25 16.54 -17.43
C LEU A 984 13.17 16.24 -18.62
N ALA A 985 14.48 16.12 -18.40
CA ALA A 985 15.45 15.77 -19.44
C ALA A 985 15.18 14.39 -20.06
N GLN A 986 14.83 13.38 -19.26
CA GLN A 986 14.40 12.06 -19.74
C GLN A 986 13.13 12.17 -20.59
N ARG A 987 12.08 12.85 -20.10
CA ARG A 987 10.81 13.08 -20.83
C ARG A 987 11.03 13.82 -22.16
N ALA A 988 12.00 14.74 -22.21
CA ALA A 988 12.37 15.46 -23.43
C ALA A 988 13.34 14.70 -24.36
N GLY A 989 13.84 13.52 -23.96
CA GLY A 989 14.75 12.70 -24.76
C GLY A 989 16.24 13.08 -24.68
N LEU A 990 16.63 14.00 -23.79
CA LEU A 990 18.00 14.53 -23.71
C LEU A 990 19.05 13.44 -23.41
N ILE A 991 18.68 12.38 -22.68
CA ILE A 991 19.56 11.23 -22.41
C ILE A 991 20.03 10.54 -23.70
N GLN A 992 19.23 10.58 -24.78
CA GLN A 992 19.64 10.02 -26.09
C GLN A 992 20.77 10.84 -26.74
N HIS A 993 20.90 12.11 -26.37
CA HIS A 993 21.99 13.02 -26.75
C HIS A 993 23.04 13.19 -25.62
N ALA A 994 23.12 12.23 -24.69
CA ALA A 994 24.05 12.25 -23.58
C ALA A 994 24.86 10.94 -23.45
N VAL A 995 25.89 10.98 -22.61
CA VAL A 995 26.61 9.81 -22.10
C VAL A 995 26.51 9.83 -20.58
N GLU A 996 25.76 8.89 -20.01
CA GLU A 996 25.84 8.55 -18.59
C GLU A 996 27.18 7.85 -18.36
N LEU A 997 28.11 8.53 -17.67
CA LEU A 997 29.47 8.05 -17.50
C LEU A 997 29.54 7.02 -16.37
N THR A 998 30.07 5.84 -16.65
CA THR A 998 30.49 4.94 -15.57
C THR A 998 31.62 5.59 -14.75
N PRO A 999 31.82 5.21 -13.47
CA PRO A 999 32.96 5.67 -12.68
C PRO A 999 34.33 5.43 -13.37
N ALA A 1000 34.45 4.39 -14.20
CA ALA A 1000 35.67 4.10 -14.96
C ALA A 1000 35.89 5.06 -16.14
N GLU A 1001 34.83 5.55 -16.79
CA GLU A 1001 34.89 6.52 -17.88
C GLU A 1001 35.07 7.95 -17.38
N LEU A 1002 34.52 8.29 -16.21
CA LEU A 1002 34.71 9.57 -15.53
C LEU A 1002 36.20 9.89 -15.34
N ILE A 1003 36.98 8.91 -14.87
CA ILE A 1003 38.41 9.11 -14.61
C ILE A 1003 39.26 9.19 -15.88
N ASP A 1004 38.83 8.52 -16.96
CA ASP A 1004 39.58 8.42 -18.21
C ASP A 1004 39.60 9.77 -18.96
N PRO A 1005 40.78 10.41 -19.15
CA PRO A 1005 40.86 11.73 -19.80
C PRO A 1005 40.60 11.67 -21.32
N THR A 1006 40.67 10.49 -21.95
CA THR A 1006 40.33 10.30 -23.37
C THR A 1006 38.81 10.22 -23.56
N VAL A 1007 38.08 9.78 -22.53
CA VAL A 1007 36.62 9.80 -22.48
C VAL A 1007 36.13 11.14 -21.95
N PHE A 1008 36.36 11.47 -20.68
CA PHE A 1008 35.79 12.66 -20.05
C PHE A 1008 36.74 13.87 -20.09
N ASN A 1009 36.47 14.79 -21.03
CA ASN A 1009 37.16 16.07 -21.19
C ASN A 1009 36.23 17.12 -21.82
N ALA A 1010 36.53 18.41 -21.61
CA ALA A 1010 35.71 19.52 -22.08
C ALA A 1010 35.63 19.68 -23.62
N ARG A 1011 36.54 19.02 -24.37
CA ARG A 1011 36.53 19.04 -25.84
C ARG A 1011 35.52 18.06 -26.44
N ARG A 1012 35.28 16.92 -25.77
CA ARG A 1012 34.25 15.94 -26.17
C ARG A 1012 32.88 16.34 -25.64
N PHE A 1013 32.83 16.85 -24.41
CA PHE A 1013 31.61 17.27 -23.74
C PHE A 1013 31.69 18.76 -23.40
N PRO A 1014 31.11 19.68 -24.20
CA PRO A 1014 31.02 21.09 -23.83
C PRO A 1014 30.22 21.32 -22.54
N VAL A 1015 29.30 20.41 -22.20
CA VAL A 1015 28.51 20.43 -20.96
C VAL A 1015 28.47 19.08 -20.25
N ALA A 1016 28.52 19.13 -18.92
CA ALA A 1016 28.35 18.00 -18.02
C ALA A 1016 27.27 18.32 -16.98
N VAL A 1017 26.48 17.33 -16.60
CA VAL A 1017 25.37 17.45 -15.65
C VAL A 1017 25.59 16.54 -14.45
N TYR A 1018 25.48 17.10 -13.25
CA TYR A 1018 25.33 16.35 -12.01
C TYR A 1018 23.90 16.53 -11.50
N ALA A 1019 23.15 15.44 -11.48
CA ALA A 1019 21.80 15.34 -10.90
C ALA A 1019 21.74 14.26 -9.79
N GLY A 1020 22.90 13.89 -9.22
CA GLY A 1020 22.96 13.05 -8.03
C GLY A 1020 22.51 13.81 -6.78
N GLY A 1021 22.38 13.10 -5.65
CA GLY A 1021 22.02 13.67 -4.35
C GLY A 1021 23.14 14.52 -3.73
N GLU A 1022 23.45 14.29 -2.45
CA GLU A 1022 24.58 14.95 -1.77
C GLU A 1022 25.91 14.17 -1.96
N ASP A 1023 25.86 12.97 -2.55
CA ASP A 1023 26.98 12.03 -2.75
C ASP A 1023 27.67 12.21 -4.11
N TYR A 1024 29.01 12.15 -4.13
CA TYR A 1024 29.80 12.08 -5.37
C TYR A 1024 30.87 10.98 -5.32
N VAL A 1025 31.19 10.42 -6.49
CA VAL A 1025 32.29 9.46 -6.63
C VAL A 1025 33.62 10.20 -6.48
N GLN A 1026 34.36 9.89 -5.42
CA GLN A 1026 35.65 10.55 -5.10
C GLN A 1026 36.85 9.68 -5.46
N THR A 1027 36.74 8.35 -5.42
CA THR A 1027 37.81 7.39 -5.72
C THR A 1027 37.28 6.19 -6.50
N VAL A 1028 37.96 5.81 -7.58
CA VAL A 1028 37.62 4.65 -8.43
C VAL A 1028 38.79 3.67 -8.56
N ARG A 1029 39.98 4.13 -8.95
CA ARG A 1029 41.22 3.33 -9.02
C ARG A 1029 42.32 3.86 -8.08
N GLN A 1030 42.39 5.18 -7.90
CA GLN A 1030 43.37 5.88 -7.06
C GLN A 1030 42.69 6.94 -6.20
N SER A 1031 43.21 7.20 -5.00
CA SER A 1031 42.59 8.12 -4.04
C SER A 1031 42.40 9.52 -4.62
N GLY A 1032 41.15 9.92 -4.88
CA GLY A 1032 40.79 11.23 -5.43
C GLY A 1032 40.65 11.29 -6.95
N ASP A 1033 40.90 10.22 -7.70
CA ASP A 1033 40.98 10.28 -9.18
C ASP A 1033 39.70 10.81 -9.86
N ALA A 1034 38.51 10.43 -9.38
CA ALA A 1034 37.23 10.94 -9.88
C ALA A 1034 37.00 12.41 -9.49
N ALA A 1035 37.41 12.82 -8.29
CA ALA A 1035 37.35 14.23 -7.88
C ALA A 1035 38.29 15.10 -8.74
N GLU A 1036 39.52 14.64 -9.00
CA GLU A 1036 40.44 15.32 -9.90
C GLU A 1036 39.94 15.34 -11.35
N ALA A 1037 39.18 14.34 -11.79
CA ALA A 1037 38.59 14.33 -13.13
C ALA A 1037 37.53 15.43 -13.33
N ILE A 1038 36.69 15.69 -12.33
CA ILE A 1038 35.69 16.78 -12.38
C ILE A 1038 36.41 18.14 -12.29
N VAL A 1039 37.40 18.29 -11.40
CA VAL A 1039 38.25 19.50 -11.31
C VAL A 1039 38.99 19.77 -12.62
N ARG A 1040 39.56 18.72 -13.24
CA ARG A 1040 40.22 18.75 -14.56
C ARG A 1040 39.26 19.23 -15.65
N TYR A 1041 38.04 18.70 -15.69
CA TYR A 1041 37.03 19.05 -16.68
C TYR A 1041 36.67 20.54 -16.64
N VAL A 1042 36.37 21.07 -15.43
CA VAL A 1042 36.08 22.51 -15.28
C VAL A 1042 37.32 23.35 -15.66
N ASN A 1043 38.52 22.93 -15.25
CA ASN A 1043 39.77 23.62 -15.59
C ASN A 1043 40.16 23.57 -17.08
N GLN A 1044 39.52 22.72 -17.89
CA GLN A 1044 39.67 22.67 -19.36
C GLN A 1044 38.70 23.61 -20.10
N GLY A 1045 37.90 24.41 -19.39
CA GLY A 1045 36.85 25.24 -20.00
C GLY A 1045 35.47 24.57 -20.05
N GLY A 1046 35.30 23.41 -19.42
CA GLY A 1046 34.03 22.68 -19.41
C GLY A 1046 32.93 23.43 -18.66
N THR A 1047 31.68 23.29 -19.13
CA THR A 1047 30.51 23.80 -18.41
C THR A 1047 29.90 22.69 -17.55
N LEU A 1048 29.69 22.94 -16.26
CA LEU A 1048 29.10 21.99 -15.30
C LEU A 1048 27.78 22.54 -14.77
N LEU A 1049 26.73 21.73 -14.83
CA LEU A 1049 25.42 22.02 -14.25
C LEU A 1049 25.23 21.18 -12.99
N LEU A 1050 24.97 21.83 -11.85
CA LEU A 1050 24.63 21.19 -10.59
C LEU A 1050 23.11 21.33 -10.37
N LEU A 1051 22.38 20.25 -10.62
CA LEU A 1051 20.92 20.17 -10.60
C LEU A 1051 20.45 19.07 -9.63
N SER A 1052 21.04 19.04 -8.43
CA SER A 1052 20.71 18.03 -7.40
C SER A 1052 19.30 18.22 -6.84
N PRO A 1053 18.54 17.14 -6.57
CA PRO A 1053 17.28 17.23 -5.81
C PRO A 1053 17.49 17.46 -4.30
N LEU A 1054 18.72 17.41 -3.80
CA LEU A 1054 19.07 17.60 -2.40
C LEU A 1054 19.87 18.90 -2.17
N PRO A 1055 19.97 19.42 -0.92
CA PRO A 1055 20.48 20.76 -0.68
C PRO A 1055 21.95 21.00 -1.03
N TRP A 1056 22.86 20.07 -0.72
CA TRP A 1056 24.29 20.26 -0.94
C TRP A 1056 24.86 19.26 -1.98
N PRO A 1057 24.92 19.62 -3.27
CA PRO A 1057 25.51 18.76 -4.29
C PRO A 1057 26.98 18.48 -4.00
N MET A 1058 27.42 17.23 -4.22
CA MET A 1058 28.81 16.79 -4.05
C MET A 1058 29.41 17.10 -2.66
N TYR A 1059 28.63 16.94 -1.59
CA TYR A 1059 29.07 17.13 -0.20
C TYR A 1059 29.80 15.90 0.37
N TYR A 1060 29.26 14.70 0.14
CA TYR A 1060 29.81 13.45 0.65
C TYR A 1060 30.69 12.75 -0.40
N ALA A 1061 31.94 12.50 -0.05
CA ALA A 1061 32.87 11.72 -0.85
C ALA A 1061 32.63 10.23 -0.67
N THR A 1062 32.43 9.52 -1.79
CA THR A 1062 32.20 8.08 -1.82
C THR A 1062 33.30 7.32 -2.58
N GLY A 1063 33.46 6.04 -2.26
CA GLY A 1063 34.36 5.12 -2.94
C GLY A 1063 34.43 3.77 -2.21
N PRO A 1064 35.31 2.84 -2.65
CA PRO A 1064 35.38 1.51 -2.10
C PRO A 1064 35.58 1.49 -0.56
N GLY A 1065 34.52 1.15 0.16
CA GLY A 1065 34.52 1.03 1.62
C GLY A 1065 34.42 2.34 2.42
N PHE A 1066 34.06 3.47 1.83
CA PHE A 1066 33.86 4.73 2.57
C PHE A 1066 32.76 5.66 2.04
N HIS A 1067 32.17 6.40 2.98
CA HIS A 1067 31.30 7.56 2.78
C HIS A 1067 31.70 8.59 3.85
N ARG A 1068 31.98 9.85 3.47
CA ARG A 1068 32.40 10.89 4.44
C ARG A 1068 32.14 12.32 3.95
N PRO A 1069 31.87 13.29 4.84
CA PRO A 1069 31.74 14.70 4.47
C PRO A 1069 33.09 15.26 3.97
N GLN A 1070 33.16 15.60 2.68
CA GLN A 1070 34.35 16.16 2.05
C GLN A 1070 33.93 16.92 0.77
N PRO A 1071 33.38 18.15 0.88
CA PRO A 1071 32.65 18.78 -0.21
C PRO A 1071 33.54 19.17 -1.39
N LEU A 1072 33.11 18.83 -2.62
CA LEU A 1072 33.87 19.11 -3.83
C LEU A 1072 33.67 20.54 -4.35
N THR A 1073 32.51 21.16 -4.14
CA THR A 1073 32.11 22.41 -4.84
C THR A 1073 33.12 23.54 -4.68
N GLY A 1074 33.68 23.73 -3.48
CA GLY A 1074 34.71 24.74 -3.22
C GLY A 1074 35.99 24.53 -4.03
N ARG A 1075 36.36 23.27 -4.33
CA ARG A 1075 37.50 22.93 -5.22
C ARG A 1075 37.21 23.19 -6.70
N LEU A 1076 35.94 23.18 -7.09
CA LEU A 1076 35.49 23.54 -8.43
C LEU A 1076 35.42 25.07 -8.64
N GLY A 1077 35.53 25.85 -7.56
CA GLY A 1077 35.35 27.31 -7.60
C GLY A 1077 33.92 27.77 -7.32
N LEU A 1078 33.04 26.88 -6.83
CA LEU A 1078 31.71 27.22 -6.33
C LEU A 1078 31.70 27.16 -4.78
N PRO A 1079 31.97 28.30 -4.09
CA PRO A 1079 31.89 28.37 -2.65
C PRO A 1079 30.42 28.35 -2.21
N LEU A 1080 29.98 27.22 -1.65
CA LEU A 1080 28.68 27.12 -0.98
C LEU A 1080 28.87 27.25 0.54
N PHE A 1081 27.89 27.85 1.21
CA PHE A 1081 27.79 27.87 2.66
C PHE A 1081 26.40 27.41 3.11
N ASP A 1082 26.34 26.87 4.34
CA ASP A 1082 25.05 26.67 5.01
C ASP A 1082 24.51 28.04 5.46
N ALA A 1083 23.37 28.44 4.89
CA ALA A 1083 22.68 29.65 5.33
C ALA A 1083 21.76 29.36 6.53
N PHE A 1084 21.15 28.17 6.56
CA PHE A 1084 20.40 27.62 7.69
C PHE A 1084 20.00 26.14 7.46
N GLU A 1085 20.13 25.32 8.51
CA GLU A 1085 19.60 23.94 8.55
C GLU A 1085 18.08 23.86 8.85
N THR A 1086 17.48 24.95 9.33
CA THR A 1086 16.05 25.06 9.66
C THR A 1086 15.56 26.44 9.28
N ALA A 1087 14.35 26.54 8.70
CA ALA A 1087 13.78 27.83 8.30
C ALA A 1087 13.80 28.84 9.48
N PRO A 1088 14.27 30.08 9.26
CA PRO A 1088 14.18 31.14 10.26
C PRO A 1088 12.72 31.52 10.52
N GLY A 1089 12.44 32.13 11.67
CA GLY A 1089 11.13 32.73 11.96
C GLY A 1089 10.82 34.02 11.18
N ASP A 1090 11.40 34.18 9.99
CA ASP A 1090 11.20 35.29 9.06
C ASP A 1090 10.50 34.76 7.81
N THR A 1091 9.64 35.55 7.19
CA THR A 1091 8.94 35.11 5.95
C THR A 1091 9.92 35.22 4.80
N LEU A 1092 10.25 34.09 4.17
CA LEU A 1092 11.25 34.04 3.09
C LEU A 1092 10.61 34.09 1.71
N GLU A 1093 11.27 34.83 0.82
CA GLU A 1093 10.94 34.97 -0.60
C GLU A 1093 12.18 34.71 -1.46
N VAL A 1094 11.95 34.28 -2.69
CA VAL A 1094 12.96 34.07 -3.73
C VAL A 1094 12.79 35.17 -4.77
N VAL A 1095 13.85 35.97 -4.96
CA VAL A 1095 13.86 37.19 -5.78
C VAL A 1095 14.90 37.07 -6.89
N ALA A 1096 14.52 37.40 -8.12
CA ALA A 1096 15.41 37.40 -9.28
C ALA A 1096 16.46 38.51 -9.16
N ALA A 1097 17.68 38.22 -9.64
CA ALA A 1097 18.68 39.25 -9.83
C ALA A 1097 18.31 40.13 -11.04
N ALA A 1098 18.34 41.46 -10.85
CA ALA A 1098 17.95 42.42 -11.86
C ALA A 1098 18.73 42.23 -13.17
N GLY A 1099 18.01 41.94 -14.27
CA GLY A 1099 18.60 41.71 -15.59
C GLY A 1099 19.15 40.29 -15.82
N GLN A 1100 18.87 39.31 -14.95
CA GLN A 1100 19.19 37.91 -15.23
C GLN A 1100 18.36 37.39 -16.42
N ALA A 1101 18.99 36.61 -17.30
CA ALA A 1101 18.36 36.05 -18.50
C ALA A 1101 18.70 34.55 -18.72
N ILE A 1102 19.19 33.87 -17.67
CA ILE A 1102 19.59 32.46 -17.75
C ILE A 1102 18.40 31.56 -17.37
N LEU A 1103 17.74 31.89 -16.27
CA LEU A 1103 16.55 31.19 -15.78
C LEU A 1103 15.31 32.00 -16.19
N GLY A 1104 15.07 32.10 -17.49
CA GLY A 1104 13.96 32.86 -18.08
C GLY A 1104 12.60 32.19 -17.91
N GLY A 1105 11.52 32.97 -18.00
CA GLY A 1105 10.13 32.50 -17.87
C GLY A 1105 9.66 32.27 -16.44
N VAL A 1106 10.59 32.27 -15.47
CA VAL A 1106 10.32 32.23 -14.02
C VAL A 1106 10.00 33.65 -13.51
N PRO A 1107 9.09 33.86 -12.55
CA PRO A 1107 8.77 35.18 -12.00
C PRO A 1107 9.97 35.90 -11.36
N ASP A 1108 9.89 37.23 -11.31
CA ASP A 1108 10.89 38.08 -10.64
C ASP A 1108 10.87 37.92 -9.10
N GLN A 1109 9.77 37.44 -8.52
CA GLN A 1109 9.57 37.26 -7.09
C GLN A 1109 8.55 36.13 -6.85
N PHE A 1110 8.84 35.20 -5.94
CA PHE A 1110 7.92 34.17 -5.48
C PHE A 1110 8.24 33.73 -4.02
N THR A 1111 7.31 33.04 -3.35
CA THR A 1111 7.50 32.56 -1.98
C THR A 1111 8.62 31.51 -1.92
N PHE A 1112 9.35 31.43 -0.80
CA PHE A 1112 10.37 30.39 -0.60
C PHE A 1112 9.73 28.97 -0.64
N PRO A 1113 10.33 28.00 -1.37
CA PRO A 1113 9.73 26.69 -1.57
C PRO A 1113 9.42 25.93 -0.27
N ALA A 1114 8.28 25.24 -0.26
CA ALA A 1114 7.90 24.32 0.80
C ALA A 1114 8.64 22.97 0.67
N GLY A 1115 8.94 22.33 1.81
CA GLY A 1115 9.57 21.01 1.85
C GLY A 1115 10.90 21.02 2.63
N ASP A 1116 12.01 20.71 1.95
CA ASP A 1116 13.33 20.69 2.59
C ASP A 1116 13.82 22.13 2.81
N ALA A 1117 13.75 22.60 4.05
CA ALA A 1117 14.06 23.96 4.45
C ALA A 1117 15.56 24.29 4.47
N ARG A 1118 16.46 23.33 4.19
CA ARG A 1118 17.92 23.52 4.29
C ARG A 1118 18.45 24.35 3.12
N LEU A 1119 18.79 25.62 3.34
CA LEU A 1119 19.33 26.48 2.29
C LEU A 1119 20.86 26.40 2.22
N ARG A 1120 21.38 25.91 1.09
CA ARG A 1120 22.81 26.04 0.74
C ARG A 1120 22.96 27.13 -0.31
N ALA A 1121 23.52 28.25 0.11
CA ALA A 1121 23.62 29.44 -0.73
C ALA A 1121 25.05 29.66 -1.24
N ILE A 1122 25.19 30.41 -2.33
CA ILE A 1122 26.49 30.81 -2.88
C ILE A 1122 27.11 31.91 -2.01
N ASP A 1123 28.33 31.68 -1.52
CA ASP A 1123 29.12 32.68 -0.80
C ASP A 1123 29.81 33.63 -1.79
N ARG A 1124 29.15 34.75 -2.08
CA ARG A 1124 29.66 35.79 -2.99
C ARG A 1124 31.01 36.36 -2.55
N ALA A 1125 31.34 36.33 -1.26
CA ALA A 1125 32.57 36.90 -0.71
C ALA A 1125 33.79 35.95 -0.82
N LYS A 1126 33.57 34.66 -1.08
CA LYS A 1126 34.62 33.64 -1.26
C LYS A 1126 34.86 33.25 -2.73
N MET A 1127 34.36 34.05 -3.68
CA MET A 1127 34.53 33.79 -5.12
C MET A 1127 36.01 33.71 -5.54
N PRO A 1128 36.39 32.79 -6.46
CA PRO A 1128 37.76 32.68 -6.93
C PRO A 1128 38.25 33.98 -7.61
N ALA A 1129 39.53 34.32 -7.39
CA ALA A 1129 40.13 35.51 -7.99
C ALA A 1129 40.07 35.45 -9.52
N GLY A 1130 39.50 36.50 -10.14
CA GLY A 1130 39.30 36.58 -11.59
C GLY A 1130 38.08 35.82 -12.13
N ALA A 1131 37.28 35.16 -11.28
CA ALA A 1131 35.98 34.65 -11.69
C ALA A 1131 34.97 35.79 -11.88
N LYS A 1132 34.09 35.66 -12.87
CA LYS A 1132 32.85 36.44 -12.97
C LYS A 1132 31.73 35.69 -12.27
N TYR A 1133 30.84 36.41 -11.62
CA TYR A 1133 29.68 35.83 -10.96
C TYR A 1133 28.40 36.55 -11.38
N ALA A 1134 27.42 35.77 -11.83
CA ALA A 1134 26.06 36.21 -12.07
C ALA A 1134 25.12 35.57 -11.03
N SER A 1135 24.66 36.39 -10.09
CA SER A 1135 23.49 36.09 -9.24
C SER A 1135 22.27 35.85 -10.15
N LEU A 1136 21.46 34.82 -9.89
CA LEU A 1136 20.25 34.54 -10.66
C LEU A 1136 18.99 34.61 -9.78
N TYR A 1137 18.99 33.89 -8.65
CA TYR A 1137 17.94 33.95 -7.65
C TYR A 1137 18.51 34.02 -6.23
N ARG A 1138 17.95 34.93 -5.44
CA ARG A 1138 18.35 35.25 -4.07
C ARG A 1138 17.25 34.93 -3.08
N VAL A 1139 17.60 34.48 -1.89
CA VAL A 1139 16.66 34.32 -0.78
C VAL A 1139 16.72 35.57 0.10
N THR A 1140 15.57 36.22 0.28
CA THR A 1140 15.41 37.39 1.14
C THR A 1140 14.30 37.17 2.16
N GLY A 1141 14.52 37.59 3.40
CA GLY A 1141 13.46 37.64 4.40
C GLY A 1141 12.67 38.94 4.34
N ALA A 1142 11.43 38.92 4.84
CA ALA A 1142 10.58 40.10 4.98
C ALA A 1142 11.19 41.17 5.92
N SER A 1143 12.16 40.80 6.76
CA SER A 1143 13.02 41.74 7.49
C SER A 1143 13.97 42.56 6.59
N GLY A 1144 14.05 42.28 5.29
CA GLY A 1144 15.02 42.83 4.34
C GLY A 1144 16.39 42.14 4.37
N LYS A 1145 16.55 41.07 5.16
CA LYS A 1145 17.81 40.32 5.28
C LYS A 1145 18.07 39.46 4.03
N ASP A 1146 19.27 39.59 3.47
CA ASP A 1146 19.83 38.70 2.44
C ASP A 1146 20.33 37.40 3.10
N TYR A 1147 19.84 36.25 2.62
CA TYR A 1147 20.26 34.91 3.05
C TYR A 1147 21.21 34.22 2.04
N GLY A 1148 21.60 34.92 0.98
CA GLY A 1148 22.47 34.43 -0.09
C GLY A 1148 21.71 33.99 -1.35
N ASP A 1149 22.47 33.58 -2.37
CA ASP A 1149 21.90 33.18 -3.66
C ASP A 1149 21.63 31.68 -3.73
N ALA A 1150 20.39 31.32 -4.05
CA ALA A 1150 19.93 29.95 -4.28
C ALA A 1150 20.16 29.48 -5.73
N ALA A 1151 20.39 30.39 -6.67
CA ALA A 1151 20.89 30.07 -8.01
C ALA A 1151 21.88 31.11 -8.53
N GLY A 1152 22.89 30.65 -9.26
CA GLY A 1152 23.94 31.51 -9.82
C GLY A 1152 24.80 30.82 -10.88
N LEU A 1153 25.36 31.60 -11.79
CA LEU A 1153 26.41 31.18 -12.74
C LEU A 1153 27.76 31.75 -12.31
N VAL A 1154 28.76 30.87 -12.16
CA VAL A 1154 30.18 31.24 -12.03
C VAL A 1154 30.88 31.01 -13.37
N GLU A 1155 31.62 32.00 -13.87
CA GLU A 1155 32.59 31.83 -14.96
C GLU A 1155 34.00 32.01 -14.40
N LEU A 1156 34.86 30.99 -14.48
CA LEU A 1156 36.23 31.05 -13.99
C LEU A 1156 37.17 31.71 -15.01
N ALA A 1157 38.33 32.19 -14.54
CA ALA A 1157 39.34 32.85 -15.38
C ALA A 1157 39.94 31.96 -16.50
N ASN A 1158 39.75 30.64 -16.44
CA ASN A 1158 40.14 29.66 -17.45
C ASN A 1158 39.01 29.31 -18.45
N GLY A 1159 37.86 29.98 -18.35
CA GLY A 1159 36.68 29.71 -19.19
C GLY A 1159 35.76 28.59 -18.67
N GLY A 1160 36.13 27.87 -17.61
CA GLY A 1160 35.26 26.89 -16.97
C GLY A 1160 34.02 27.56 -16.38
N ARG A 1161 32.85 26.93 -16.48
CA ARG A 1161 31.58 27.51 -16.04
C ARG A 1161 30.80 26.58 -15.13
N ILE A 1162 30.17 27.11 -14.09
CA ILE A 1162 29.34 26.33 -13.16
C ILE A 1162 27.99 27.03 -12.98
N LEU A 1163 26.91 26.41 -13.46
CA LEU A 1163 25.55 26.79 -13.14
C LEU A 1163 25.09 25.96 -11.93
N TYR A 1164 24.78 26.64 -10.82
CA TYR A 1164 24.19 26.05 -9.63
C TYR A 1164 22.73 26.47 -9.49
N VAL A 1165 21.87 25.50 -9.21
CA VAL A 1165 20.48 25.71 -8.77
C VAL A 1165 20.26 24.83 -7.54
N TRP A 1166 19.92 25.45 -6.40
CA TRP A 1166 19.60 24.76 -5.16
C TRP A 1166 18.39 23.83 -5.34
N GLY A 1167 18.47 22.60 -4.83
CA GLY A 1167 17.47 21.56 -5.06
C GLY A 1167 16.05 21.91 -4.61
N GLY A 1168 15.89 22.80 -3.63
CA GLY A 1168 14.58 23.34 -3.23
C GLY A 1168 13.90 24.15 -4.34
N LEU A 1169 14.64 24.90 -5.16
CA LEU A 1169 14.08 25.60 -6.32
C LEU A 1169 13.61 24.61 -7.40
N LEU A 1170 14.37 23.54 -7.64
CA LEU A 1170 14.02 22.51 -8.63
C LEU A 1170 12.79 21.68 -8.21
N ARG A 1171 12.53 21.62 -6.91
CA ARG A 1171 11.40 20.90 -6.28
C ARG A 1171 10.18 21.78 -6.00
N ASP A 1172 10.23 23.08 -6.31
CA ASP A 1172 9.10 23.98 -6.08
C ASP A 1172 7.87 23.57 -6.92
N ALA A 1173 6.68 23.57 -6.30
CA ALA A 1173 5.46 23.04 -6.90
C ALA A 1173 4.89 23.92 -8.04
N ASP A 1174 5.24 25.21 -8.08
CA ASP A 1174 4.77 26.15 -9.11
C ASP A 1174 5.88 26.56 -10.09
N GLN A 1175 7.14 26.67 -9.62
CA GLN A 1175 8.27 27.15 -10.42
C GLN A 1175 9.30 26.07 -10.78
N GLY A 1176 9.32 24.92 -10.09
CA GLY A 1176 10.38 23.92 -10.24
C GLY A 1176 10.51 23.35 -11.64
N LEU A 1177 9.38 23.17 -12.35
CA LEU A 1177 9.39 22.78 -13.76
C LEU A 1177 9.97 23.88 -14.67
N THR A 1178 9.59 25.15 -14.46
CA THR A 1178 10.04 26.30 -15.25
C THR A 1178 11.55 26.54 -15.05
N ILE A 1179 12.03 26.46 -13.80
CA ILE A 1179 13.44 26.57 -13.44
C ILE A 1179 14.25 25.39 -14.02
N SER A 1180 13.71 24.17 -13.95
CA SER A 1180 14.31 22.99 -14.61
C SER A 1180 14.37 23.16 -16.12
N ARG A 1181 13.29 23.63 -16.76
CA ARG A 1181 13.22 23.90 -18.20
C ARG A 1181 14.29 24.91 -18.62
N ALA A 1182 14.36 26.07 -17.98
CA ALA A 1182 15.33 27.10 -18.34
C ALA A 1182 16.79 26.68 -18.09
N SER A 1183 17.03 25.83 -17.08
CA SER A 1183 18.34 25.20 -16.83
C SER A 1183 18.74 24.23 -17.95
N LEU A 1184 17.78 23.45 -18.48
CA LEU A 1184 18.00 22.59 -19.64
C LEU A 1184 18.09 23.38 -20.95
N ASP A 1185 17.45 24.55 -21.07
CA ASP A 1185 17.66 25.43 -22.22
C ASP A 1185 19.07 26.04 -22.22
N PHE A 1186 19.63 26.37 -21.05
CA PHE A 1186 21.02 26.78 -20.92
C PHE A 1186 21.99 25.64 -21.28
N LEU A 1187 21.65 24.40 -20.92
CA LEU A 1187 22.37 23.19 -21.36
C LEU A 1187 22.33 23.06 -22.89
N VAL A 1188 21.15 23.06 -23.50
CA VAL A 1188 20.98 22.90 -24.95
C VAL A 1188 21.70 24.01 -25.72
N ARG A 1189 21.59 25.27 -25.29
CA ARG A 1189 22.33 26.42 -25.85
C ARG A 1189 23.85 26.40 -25.61
N THR A 1190 24.36 25.48 -24.77
CA THR A 1190 25.80 25.26 -24.53
C THR A 1190 26.32 24.03 -25.27
N ALA A 1191 25.44 23.08 -25.61
CA ALA A 1191 25.78 21.83 -26.27
C ALA A 1191 25.59 21.83 -27.80
N ALA A 1192 24.95 22.87 -28.33
CA ALA A 1192 24.78 23.18 -29.76
C ALA A 1192 25.85 24.18 -30.23
#